data_AF-A0A7V1BWI5-F1
#
_entry.id   AF-A0A7V1BWI5-F1
#
_cell.length_a   1.000
_cell.length_b   1.000
_cell.length_c   1.000
_cell.angle_alpha   90.00
_cell.angle_beta   90.00
_cell.angle_gamma   90.00
#
_symmetry.space_group_name_H-M   'P 1'
#
loop_
_entity.id
_entity.type
_entity.pdbx_description
1 polymer ?
#
loop_
_entity_poly.entity_id
_entity_poly.type
_entity_poly.pdbx_seq_one_letter_code
_entity_poly.pdbx_strand_id
1 'polypeptide(L)'
;MPPGGDGFFGAINLIITYLSNNGRAQNHFHNPLLNWDEAGLNSTGKTIYLPALDPFILSGLCNFTSYFPLMIVECGFTGESSVIWSQNENQHVGGEWSWQDAREYFYIALSGMDFADNVVVPEPGDTEDETRDKYFAKTFRSVGQLMHLVEDMSVPLHTRNDVHILFSYEGWVESLRIDTINGGDIEFDNLISNPVSFHSSIFSLPENNLAKIPIAKIIDTDQYSGANPDETAQRKCSITDSICNSDSNCPSGETCLSTIGLSEYSNANFITEDTNFKDFSYPAWDSVEKTDYDVKDPRDHDRIVKRQYYKKTQHGELGVEDKDGDGNPDYRIATVGFLKDYILEYFPELDAYLRSKEKPALDSIVYQDYADLLVPRAVGYSAGLLDYFFRGELYVPLIVPSNDGPSVEGIWGNQTDTGVDIDKVAVFVQNNSKLDGVIEPIGAGILTLTISYTDTKGTPDPDDDTIEYESAGSFSVTDIPETGSGSYSFALFTLTNPIQPNQTVEDLTYHLAFKGQLGNEQGAVIGRVIKSPVLHSVSPDEGKEGDVITITGNNLPMPPTSDYVRFQHNLTEPYTVELLSKTDTEIIVKVPNTAGLKKPGYGGLRVSNVSAVGEKIYSNPVPFYPIAQGEVTNTGQSTIDVTITANAPIVGDNNQLPLPSSVNITGLAPGASLPVNLKTGYNYTAAANSSDTQDIEILKPGEPDFIFEVQ
;
A
#
# COMPACT_ATOMS: atom_id res chain seq x y z
N MET A 1 23.84 32.66 9.13
CA MET A 1 22.80 33.62 9.57
C MET A 1 23.30 34.38 10.80
N PRO A 2 22.88 35.63 11.01
CA PRO A 2 23.48 36.57 11.97
C PRO A 2 23.20 36.17 13.44
N PRO A 3 23.98 36.68 14.41
CA PRO A 3 23.81 36.35 15.82
C PRO A 3 22.70 37.23 16.41
N GLY A 4 21.61 36.61 16.88
CA GLY A 4 20.51 37.30 17.53
C GLY A 4 19.80 36.41 18.55
N GLY A 5 19.92 36.77 19.83
CA GLY A 5 18.80 36.79 20.79
C GLY A 5 18.16 35.50 21.32
N ASP A 6 18.18 34.36 20.62
CA ASP A 6 17.21 33.28 20.90
C ASP A 6 17.81 32.05 21.63
N GLY A 7 19.06 32.13 22.08
CA GLY A 7 19.79 30.98 22.62
C GLY A 7 19.29 30.42 23.96
N PHE A 8 18.52 31.18 24.74
CA PHE A 8 18.10 30.74 26.08
C PHE A 8 16.68 30.13 26.11
N PHE A 9 15.78 30.56 25.23
CA PHE A 9 14.42 29.99 25.13
C PHE A 9 14.37 28.73 24.26
N GLY A 10 15.23 28.62 23.22
CA GLY A 10 15.36 27.40 22.42
C GLY A 10 15.92 26.21 23.21
N ALA A 11 16.84 26.46 24.15
CA ALA A 11 17.41 25.42 25.01
C ALA A 11 16.41 24.91 26.08
N ILE A 12 15.52 25.77 26.59
CA ILE A 12 14.49 25.38 27.55
C ILE A 12 13.42 24.49 26.90
N ASN A 13 13.02 24.76 25.65
CA ASN A 13 12.11 23.87 24.91
C ASN A 13 12.75 22.51 24.63
N LEU A 14 14.04 22.46 24.26
CA LEU A 14 14.75 21.20 24.06
C LEU A 14 14.84 20.36 25.35
N ILE A 15 15.00 21.02 26.51
CA ILE A 15 15.05 20.37 27.83
C ILE A 15 13.66 19.90 28.27
N ILE A 16 12.59 20.67 28.05
CA ILE A 16 11.20 20.25 28.32
C ILE A 16 10.78 19.08 27.41
N THR A 17 11.24 19.07 26.15
CA THR A 17 11.05 17.97 25.18
C THR A 17 11.74 16.67 25.62
N TYR A 18 12.90 16.75 26.27
CA TYR A 18 13.59 15.63 26.91
C TYR A 18 12.99 15.24 28.28
N LEU A 19 11.93 15.90 28.73
CA LEU A 19 11.36 15.71 30.08
C LEU A 19 9.90 15.25 30.08
N SER A 20 9.25 15.22 28.93
CA SER A 20 7.92 14.68 28.77
C SER A 20 8.00 13.29 28.13
N ASN A 21 7.29 12.29 28.66
CA ASN A 21 7.05 10.96 28.05
C ASN A 21 6.47 11.02 26.61
N ASN A 22 6.27 12.21 26.05
CA ASN A 22 5.62 12.47 24.78
C ASN A 22 6.63 12.56 23.62
N GLY A 23 7.93 12.62 23.89
CA GLY A 23 8.98 12.74 22.88
C GLY A 23 9.48 11.38 22.39
N ARG A 24 9.59 11.21 21.07
CA ARG A 24 10.10 9.97 20.43
C ARG A 24 11.38 9.43 21.08
N ALA A 25 12.32 10.31 21.42
CA ALA A 25 13.62 9.97 22.00
C ALA A 25 13.57 9.16 23.32
N GLN A 26 12.41 9.08 23.98
CA GLN A 26 12.22 8.31 25.22
C GLN A 26 11.40 7.03 25.03
N ASN A 27 10.76 6.86 23.87
CA ASN A 27 9.76 5.83 23.61
C ASN A 27 10.32 4.74 22.67
N HIS A 28 11.58 4.38 22.88
CA HIS A 28 12.32 3.33 22.15
C HIS A 28 12.28 1.98 22.88
N PHE A 29 11.79 1.94 24.12
CA PHE A 29 11.92 0.80 25.02
C PHE A 29 10.63 -0.02 25.13
N HIS A 30 10.78 -1.32 25.26
CA HIS A 30 9.68 -2.25 25.59
C HIS A 30 10.22 -3.50 26.28
N ASN A 31 9.94 -3.66 27.57
CA ASN A 31 10.27 -4.85 28.34
C ASN A 31 9.09 -5.84 28.35
N PRO A 32 9.20 -6.98 27.64
CA PRO A 32 8.10 -7.94 27.46
C PRO A 32 7.73 -8.71 28.75
N LEU A 33 8.51 -8.56 29.83
CA LEU A 33 8.22 -9.19 31.12
C LEU A 33 7.33 -8.34 32.03
N LEU A 34 6.96 -7.14 31.59
CA LEU A 34 6.10 -6.21 32.32
C LEU A 34 4.75 -6.08 31.60
N ASN A 35 3.74 -5.59 32.32
CA ASN A 35 2.49 -5.19 31.67
C ASN A 35 2.78 -4.08 30.65
N TRP A 36 2.04 -4.02 29.55
CA TRP A 36 2.37 -3.14 28.43
C TRP A 36 2.37 -1.64 28.79
N ASP A 37 1.56 -1.21 29.76
CA ASP A 37 1.53 0.15 30.32
C ASP A 37 2.74 0.48 31.23
N GLU A 38 3.49 -0.55 31.65
CA GLU A 38 4.70 -0.45 32.46
C GLU A 38 5.96 -0.89 31.70
N ALA A 39 5.81 -1.39 30.47
CA ALA A 39 6.88 -1.96 29.65
C ALA A 39 7.83 -0.92 29.05
N GLY A 40 7.49 0.37 29.08
CA GLY A 40 8.33 1.44 28.58
C GLY A 40 9.58 1.72 29.43
N LEU A 41 10.30 2.78 29.05
CA LEU A 41 11.47 3.23 29.77
C LEU A 41 11.09 3.65 31.21
N ASN A 42 11.78 3.08 32.20
CA ASN A 42 11.70 3.58 33.58
C ASN A 42 13.04 3.38 34.29
N SER A 43 13.78 4.49 34.40
CA SER A 43 15.07 4.54 35.10
C SER A 43 14.99 5.28 36.44
N THR A 44 13.78 5.48 36.98
CA THR A 44 13.58 6.16 38.26
C THR A 44 14.35 5.44 39.38
N GLY A 45 15.31 6.12 39.99
CA GLY A 45 16.16 5.55 41.04
C GLY A 45 17.33 4.70 40.54
N LYS A 46 17.61 4.67 39.22
CA LYS A 46 18.85 4.10 38.67
C LYS A 46 19.95 5.17 38.61
N THR A 47 21.19 4.78 38.91
CA THR A 47 22.36 5.63 38.77
C THR A 47 22.86 5.56 37.32
N ILE A 48 22.92 6.70 36.63
CA ILE A 48 23.40 6.77 35.24
C ILE A 48 24.79 7.44 35.23
N TYR A 49 25.74 6.80 34.57
CA TYR A 49 27.12 7.31 34.47
C TYR A 49 27.28 8.12 33.17
N LEU A 50 27.44 9.44 33.30
CA LEU A 50 27.73 10.33 32.19
C LEU A 50 29.21 10.73 32.21
N PRO A 51 30.00 10.50 31.16
CA PRO A 51 31.33 11.09 31.09
C PRO A 51 31.20 12.60 30.84
N ALA A 52 31.59 13.37 31.85
CA ALA A 52 31.92 14.80 31.83
C ALA A 52 31.29 15.63 30.69
N LEU A 53 29.96 15.79 30.71
CA LEU A 53 29.28 16.89 30.03
C LEU A 53 29.26 18.13 30.95
N ASP A 54 29.17 19.31 30.33
CA ASP A 54 29.20 20.60 31.02
C ASP A 54 28.13 20.65 32.15
N PRO A 55 28.51 20.90 33.42
CA PRO A 55 27.59 20.93 34.56
C PRO A 55 26.41 21.89 34.39
N PHE A 56 26.50 22.87 33.49
CA PHE A 56 25.46 23.88 33.26
C PHE A 56 24.22 23.34 32.52
N ILE A 57 24.30 22.20 31.82
CA ILE A 57 23.18 21.63 31.05
C ILE A 57 22.30 20.69 31.90
N LEU A 58 22.81 20.13 33.00
CA LEU A 58 22.13 19.07 33.79
C LEU A 58 21.53 19.52 35.12
N SER A 59 21.66 20.79 35.50
CA SER A 59 21.36 21.28 36.87
C SER A 59 19.87 21.29 37.27
N GLY A 60 18.96 20.93 36.36
CA GLY A 60 17.52 20.82 36.63
C GLY A 60 16.97 19.40 36.70
N LEU A 61 17.80 18.37 36.45
CA LEU A 61 17.36 17.01 36.11
C LEU A 61 17.80 15.92 37.09
N CYS A 62 18.79 16.22 37.93
CA CYS A 62 19.59 15.19 38.59
C CYS A 62 19.94 15.55 40.04
N ASN A 63 20.03 14.53 40.92
CA ASN A 63 20.70 14.68 42.20
C ASN A 63 22.22 14.55 42.03
N PHE A 64 22.97 15.54 42.52
CA PHE A 64 24.43 15.58 42.38
C PHE A 64 25.12 15.08 43.65
N THR A 65 26.04 14.14 43.51
CA THR A 65 27.11 13.91 44.49
C THR A 65 28.47 14.02 43.79
N SER A 66 29.24 15.06 44.12
CA SER A 66 30.54 15.30 43.51
C SER A 66 31.62 14.45 44.18
N TYR A 67 32.13 13.44 43.45
CA TYR A 67 33.43 12.83 43.71
C TYR A 67 34.23 12.84 42.41
N PHE A 68 35.16 13.80 42.27
CA PHE A 68 36.15 13.73 41.20
C PHE A 68 36.92 12.39 41.28
N PRO A 69 37.10 11.64 40.17
CA PRO A 69 36.97 12.08 38.76
C PRO A 69 35.68 11.64 38.04
N LEU A 70 34.66 11.11 38.74
CA LEU A 70 33.43 10.57 38.15
C LEU A 70 32.22 11.38 38.61
N MET A 71 31.55 12.08 37.69
CA MET A 71 30.27 12.70 38.00
C MET A 71 29.19 11.61 38.04
N ILE A 72 28.70 11.29 39.24
CA ILE A 72 27.58 10.37 39.43
C ILE A 72 26.30 11.20 39.33
N VAL A 73 25.44 10.85 38.38
CA VAL A 73 24.22 11.57 38.06
C VAL A 73 23.04 10.61 38.24
N GLU A 74 22.23 10.82 39.28
CA GLU A 74 20.92 10.16 39.38
C GLU A 74 19.93 10.96 38.53
N CYS A 75 19.65 10.48 37.32
CA CYS A 75 18.58 10.99 36.46
C CYS A 75 17.48 9.93 36.33
N GLY A 76 16.22 10.37 36.41
CA GLY A 76 15.06 9.52 36.16
C GLY A 76 14.49 9.85 34.78
N PHE A 77 14.72 8.97 33.81
CA PHE A 77 14.04 8.99 32.52
C PHE A 77 12.87 8.02 32.54
N THR A 78 11.74 8.49 32.04
CA THR A 78 10.54 7.68 31.80
C THR A 78 10.11 7.83 30.35
N GLY A 79 9.48 6.80 29.81
CA GLY A 79 8.95 6.79 28.46
C GLY A 79 7.81 5.78 28.34
N GLU A 80 6.89 6.04 27.42
CA GLU A 80 5.86 5.07 27.06
C GLU A 80 6.50 3.88 26.33
N SER A 81 5.89 2.71 26.47
CA SER A 81 6.22 1.53 25.67
C SER A 81 6.22 1.89 24.19
N SER A 82 7.30 1.55 23.46
CA SER A 82 7.41 1.83 22.02
C SER A 82 6.23 1.28 21.22
N VAL A 83 5.72 0.11 21.63
CA VAL A 83 4.55 -0.56 21.03
C VAL A 83 3.29 0.28 21.16
N ILE A 84 3.01 0.80 22.36
CA ILE A 84 1.84 1.65 22.61
C ILE A 84 2.02 2.99 21.91
N TRP A 85 3.19 3.61 22.08
CA TRP A 85 3.48 4.91 21.52
C TRP A 85 3.37 4.91 19.99
N SER A 86 3.80 3.83 19.33
CA SER A 86 3.68 3.66 17.87
C SER A 86 2.24 3.71 17.35
N GLN A 87 1.24 3.47 18.20
CA GLN A 87 -0.19 3.50 17.85
C GLN A 87 -0.94 4.65 18.53
N ASN A 88 -0.22 5.61 19.11
CA ASN A 88 -0.81 6.73 19.82
C ASN A 88 -1.07 7.90 18.85
N GLU A 89 -2.33 8.17 18.54
CA GLU A 89 -2.77 9.29 17.67
C GLU A 89 -2.45 10.67 18.26
N ASN A 90 -2.11 10.77 19.54
CA ASN A 90 -1.80 12.03 20.22
C ASN A 90 -0.29 12.25 20.38
N GLN A 91 0.50 11.86 19.38
CA GLN A 91 1.91 12.20 19.31
C GLN A 91 2.07 13.71 19.05
N HIS A 92 2.79 14.42 19.93
CA HIS A 92 2.90 15.88 19.83
C HIS A 92 4.34 16.39 19.75
N VAL A 93 5.33 15.54 20.05
CA VAL A 93 6.74 15.96 20.16
C VAL A 93 7.61 15.06 19.29
N GLY A 94 8.17 15.65 18.22
CA GLY A 94 8.87 14.93 17.15
C GLY A 94 8.05 14.76 15.87
N GLY A 95 6.76 15.11 15.92
CA GLY A 95 5.78 15.00 14.83
C GLY A 95 4.79 13.85 15.04
N GLU A 96 3.78 13.79 14.18
CA GLU A 96 2.71 12.78 14.16
C GLU A 96 3.14 11.65 13.21
N TRP A 97 3.64 10.55 13.75
CA TRP A 97 4.23 9.43 13.00
C TRP A 97 3.72 8.07 13.52
N SER A 98 2.53 8.04 14.13
CA SER A 98 1.89 6.80 14.57
C SER A 98 1.46 5.94 13.38
N TRP A 99 1.06 4.70 13.65
CA TRP A 99 0.47 3.80 12.66
C TRP A 99 -0.75 4.43 11.98
N GLN A 100 -1.60 5.09 12.76
CA GLN A 100 -2.80 5.76 12.27
C GLN A 100 -2.46 6.98 11.43
N ASP A 101 -1.46 7.77 11.83
CA ASP A 101 -0.98 8.90 11.01
C ASP A 101 -0.43 8.40 9.66
N ALA A 102 0.34 7.29 9.67
CA ALA A 102 0.84 6.68 8.45
C ALA A 102 -0.29 6.25 7.50
N ARG A 103 -1.35 5.63 8.06
CA ARG A 103 -2.56 5.23 7.32
C ARG A 103 -3.28 6.44 6.75
N GLU A 104 -3.50 7.49 7.54
CA GLU A 104 -4.17 8.70 7.10
C GLU A 104 -3.37 9.44 6.02
N TYR A 105 -2.05 9.58 6.19
CA TYR A 105 -1.20 10.18 5.15
C TYR A 105 -1.26 9.41 3.84
N PHE A 106 -1.30 8.07 3.90
CA PHE A 106 -1.41 7.26 2.68
C PHE A 106 -2.77 7.46 2.01
N TYR A 107 -3.84 7.54 2.80
CA TYR A 107 -5.18 7.82 2.29
C TYR A 107 -5.30 9.22 1.70
N ILE A 108 -4.72 10.24 2.32
CA ILE A 108 -4.66 11.60 1.77
C ILE A 108 -3.88 11.61 0.45
N ALA A 109 -2.72 10.95 0.39
CA ALA A 109 -1.93 10.87 -0.82
C ALA A 109 -2.70 10.23 -2.00
N LEU A 110 -3.58 9.26 -1.71
CA LEU A 110 -4.39 8.56 -2.71
C LEU A 110 -5.70 9.28 -3.07
N SER A 111 -6.35 9.96 -2.12
CA SER A 111 -7.70 10.48 -2.29
C SER A 111 -7.78 12.02 -2.29
N GLY A 112 -6.79 12.71 -1.74
CA GLY A 112 -6.86 14.15 -1.46
C GLY A 112 -7.76 14.47 -0.27
N MET A 113 -8.21 13.46 0.49
CA MET A 113 -9.11 13.62 1.63
C MET A 113 -8.50 13.07 2.91
N ASP A 114 -8.84 13.67 4.05
CA ASP A 114 -8.50 13.19 5.38
C ASP A 114 -9.47 12.10 5.87
N PHE A 115 -9.21 11.50 7.05
CA PHE A 115 -10.09 10.49 7.62
C PHE A 115 -11.45 11.02 8.06
N ALA A 116 -11.59 12.33 8.22
CA ALA A 116 -12.85 13.02 8.49
C ALA A 116 -13.61 13.41 7.20
N ASP A 117 -13.18 12.93 6.04
CA ASP A 117 -13.78 13.17 4.72
C ASP A 117 -13.74 14.65 4.28
N ASN A 118 -12.80 15.43 4.81
CA ASN A 118 -12.53 16.78 4.32
C ASN A 118 -11.49 16.74 3.21
N VAL A 119 -11.67 17.58 2.20
CA VAL A 119 -10.65 17.82 1.16
C VAL A 119 -9.46 18.52 1.81
N VAL A 120 -8.27 17.96 1.60
CA VAL A 120 -7.01 18.55 2.06
C VAL A 120 -6.61 19.67 1.11
N VAL A 121 -6.65 20.90 1.62
CA VAL A 121 -6.34 22.09 0.83
C VAL A 121 -4.81 22.24 0.70
N PRO A 122 -4.27 22.41 -0.53
CA PRO A 122 -2.86 22.69 -0.74
C PRO A 122 -2.35 23.91 0.05
N GLU A 123 -1.10 23.86 0.50
CA GLU A 123 -0.48 25.03 1.14
C GLU A 123 -0.29 26.16 0.10
N PRO A 124 -0.25 27.44 0.52
CA PRO A 124 -0.06 28.55 -0.41
C PRO A 124 1.22 28.40 -1.25
N GLY A 125 1.05 28.20 -2.56
CA GLY A 125 2.14 28.04 -3.53
C GLY A 125 2.37 26.61 -4.00
N ASP A 126 1.73 25.63 -3.38
CA ASP A 126 1.71 24.25 -3.88
C ASP A 126 0.53 24.02 -4.82
N THR A 127 0.74 23.12 -5.78
CA THR A 127 -0.31 22.44 -6.52
C THR A 127 -0.91 21.29 -5.71
N GLU A 128 -2.05 20.76 -6.15
CA GLU A 128 -2.62 19.55 -5.54
C GLU A 128 -1.70 18.33 -5.72
N ASP A 129 -1.04 18.21 -6.87
CA ASP A 129 -0.07 17.15 -7.15
C ASP A 129 1.11 17.17 -6.16
N GLU A 130 1.73 18.34 -5.98
CA GLU A 130 2.81 18.53 -5.00
C GLU A 130 2.34 18.25 -3.56
N THR A 131 1.09 18.58 -3.24
CA THR A 131 0.51 18.29 -1.92
C THR A 131 0.39 16.78 -1.71
N ARG A 132 -0.11 16.04 -2.69
CA ARG A 132 -0.25 14.58 -2.64
C ARG A 132 1.10 13.88 -2.54
N ASP A 133 2.10 14.36 -3.28
CA ASP A 133 3.49 13.89 -3.19
C ASP A 133 4.09 14.13 -1.80
N LYS A 134 3.82 15.28 -1.17
CA LYS A 134 4.20 15.52 0.23
C LYS A 134 3.56 14.51 1.18
N TYR A 135 2.31 14.11 0.94
CA TYR A 135 1.65 13.08 1.75
C TYR A 135 2.20 11.68 1.50
N PHE A 136 2.56 11.31 0.26
CA PHE A 136 3.34 10.09 0.03
C PHE A 136 4.67 10.12 0.80
N ALA A 137 5.40 11.23 0.74
CA ALA A 137 6.64 11.39 1.49
C ALA A 137 6.42 11.27 3.01
N LYS A 138 5.32 11.82 3.53
CA LYS A 138 4.91 11.63 4.93
C LYS A 138 4.60 10.17 5.23
N THR A 139 3.85 9.45 4.39
CA THR A 139 3.59 8.00 4.55
C THR A 139 4.88 7.21 4.69
N PHE A 140 5.81 7.34 3.72
CA PHE A 140 7.06 6.59 3.76
C PHE A 140 7.93 6.98 4.95
N ARG A 141 7.91 8.27 5.34
CA ARG A 141 8.58 8.72 6.56
C ARG A 141 7.96 8.10 7.81
N SER A 142 6.62 8.10 7.96
CA SER A 142 5.94 7.49 9.10
C SER A 142 6.25 6.00 9.19
N VAL A 143 6.12 5.27 8.08
CA VAL A 143 6.41 3.84 8.03
C VAL A 143 7.88 3.56 8.41
N GLY A 144 8.84 4.35 7.92
CA GLY A 144 10.24 4.24 8.33
C GLY A 144 10.47 4.55 9.82
N GLN A 145 9.74 5.51 10.39
CA GLN A 145 9.80 5.81 11.83
C GLN A 145 9.24 4.66 12.68
N LEU A 146 8.24 3.93 12.17
CA LEU A 146 7.67 2.73 12.81
C LEU A 146 8.61 1.53 12.68
N MET A 147 9.23 1.32 11.51
CA MET A 147 10.27 0.29 11.32
C MET A 147 11.43 0.47 12.30
N HIS A 148 11.88 1.71 12.51
CA HIS A 148 12.91 2.00 13.52
C HIS A 148 12.53 1.45 14.90
N LEU A 149 11.27 1.56 15.34
CA LEU A 149 10.86 1.04 16.65
C LEU A 149 10.88 -0.49 16.70
N VAL A 150 10.66 -1.17 15.57
CA VAL A 150 10.86 -2.61 15.44
C VAL A 150 12.34 -2.94 15.53
N GLU A 151 13.20 -2.18 14.84
CA GLU A 151 14.65 -2.33 14.89
C GLU A 151 15.20 -2.12 16.30
N ASP A 152 14.65 -1.17 17.07
CA ASP A 152 14.99 -0.98 18.48
C ASP A 152 14.74 -2.24 19.32
N MET A 153 13.75 -3.06 18.95
CA MET A 153 13.49 -4.33 19.66
C MET A 153 14.55 -5.39 19.37
N SER A 154 15.37 -5.21 18.34
CA SER A 154 16.59 -6.00 18.12
C SER A 154 17.76 -5.52 18.99
N VAL A 155 17.58 -4.49 19.82
CA VAL A 155 18.63 -3.99 20.71
C VAL A 155 18.33 -4.49 22.14
N PRO A 156 19.18 -5.35 22.73
CA PRO A 156 18.94 -5.91 24.06
C PRO A 156 18.76 -4.84 25.15
N LEU A 157 19.41 -3.68 25.00
CA LEU A 157 19.31 -2.57 25.94
C LEU A 157 17.89 -1.99 25.99
N HIS A 158 17.23 -1.86 24.84
CA HIS A 158 15.87 -1.31 24.72
C HIS A 158 14.80 -2.25 25.26
N THR A 159 15.07 -3.56 25.25
CA THR A 159 14.14 -4.59 25.75
C THR A 159 14.36 -4.95 27.21
N ARG A 160 15.50 -4.53 27.79
CA ARG A 160 15.86 -4.75 29.20
C ARG A 160 15.83 -3.49 30.05
N ASN A 161 15.31 -2.39 29.48
CA ASN A 161 15.21 -1.11 30.17
C ASN A 161 16.60 -0.66 30.71
N ASP A 162 17.63 -0.81 29.86
CA ASP A 162 19.02 -0.46 30.14
C ASP A 162 19.42 0.83 29.40
N VAL A 163 19.50 1.93 30.16
CA VAL A 163 19.71 3.27 29.60
C VAL A 163 21.18 3.47 29.26
N HIS A 164 21.43 3.88 28.02
CA HIS A 164 22.76 4.16 27.52
C HIS A 164 22.76 5.43 26.65
N ILE A 165 23.82 6.22 26.77
CA ILE A 165 23.97 7.53 26.10
C ILE A 165 25.26 7.56 25.24
N LEU A 166 26.12 6.55 25.36
CA LEU A 166 27.42 6.39 24.67
C LEU A 166 27.72 4.90 24.43
N PHE A 167 28.88 4.59 23.81
CA PHE A 167 29.38 3.25 23.40
C PHE A 167 28.47 2.08 23.78
N SER A 168 27.65 1.66 22.81
CA SER A 168 26.67 0.59 22.92
C SER A 168 26.78 -0.35 21.72
N TYR A 169 26.02 -1.44 21.76
CA TYR A 169 25.82 -2.34 20.63
C TYR A 169 25.48 -1.57 19.33
N GLU A 170 24.57 -0.60 19.39
CA GLU A 170 24.19 0.23 18.22
C GLU A 170 25.37 1.04 17.67
N GLY A 171 26.16 1.66 18.55
CA GLY A 171 27.36 2.41 18.14
C GLY A 171 28.42 1.52 17.49
N TRP A 172 28.53 0.26 17.91
CA TRP A 172 29.41 -0.71 17.29
C TRP A 172 28.86 -1.20 15.93
N VAL A 173 27.57 -1.50 15.80
CA VAL A 173 26.94 -1.85 14.51
C VAL A 173 27.10 -0.71 13.50
N GLU A 174 26.92 0.55 13.92
CA GLU A 174 27.15 1.71 13.07
C GLU A 174 28.61 1.82 12.61
N SER A 175 29.57 1.42 13.46
CA SER A 175 30.98 1.39 13.06
C SER A 175 31.26 0.37 11.96
N LEU A 176 30.59 -0.80 11.98
CA LEU A 176 30.67 -1.79 10.90
C LEU A 176 30.10 -1.23 9.59
N ARG A 177 28.93 -0.56 9.66
CA ARG A 177 28.29 0.05 8.50
C ARG A 177 29.18 1.13 7.87
N ILE A 178 29.78 1.99 8.69
CA ILE A 178 30.71 3.03 8.24
C ILE A 178 31.97 2.40 7.61
N ASP A 179 32.52 1.33 8.19
CA ASP A 179 33.67 0.64 7.61
C ASP A 179 33.34 0.07 6.22
N THR A 180 32.20 -0.60 6.10
CA THR A 180 31.69 -1.15 4.83
C THR A 180 31.56 -0.06 3.76
N ILE A 181 30.93 1.08 4.09
CA ILE A 181 30.76 2.22 3.17
C ILE A 181 32.09 2.81 2.70
N ASN A 182 33.10 2.81 3.58
CA ASN A 182 34.44 3.32 3.25
C ASN A 182 35.30 2.31 2.48
N GLY A 183 34.73 1.18 2.05
CA GLY A 183 35.42 0.13 1.31
C GLY A 183 36.23 -0.81 2.19
N GLY A 184 35.87 -0.92 3.47
CA GLY A 184 36.40 -1.88 4.44
C GLY A 184 35.82 -3.29 4.28
N ASP A 185 35.61 -4.00 5.39
CA ASP A 185 35.01 -5.35 5.35
C ASP A 185 33.53 -5.27 4.94
N ILE A 186 33.02 -6.31 4.28
CA ILE A 186 31.61 -6.42 3.84
C ILE A 186 30.71 -7.03 4.92
N GLU A 187 31.16 -7.00 6.17
CA GLU A 187 30.51 -7.66 7.30
C GLU A 187 29.09 -7.14 7.52
N PHE A 188 28.88 -5.82 7.44
CA PHE A 188 27.53 -5.24 7.55
C PHE A 188 26.63 -5.68 6.39
N ASP A 189 27.14 -5.68 5.15
CA ASP A 189 26.38 -6.13 3.97
C ASP A 189 25.98 -7.61 4.10
N ASN A 190 26.85 -8.46 4.64
CA ASN A 190 26.56 -9.87 4.90
C ASN A 190 25.44 -10.06 5.94
N LEU A 191 25.44 -9.24 7.00
CA LEU A 191 24.43 -9.28 8.06
C LEU A 191 23.03 -8.93 7.54
N ILE A 192 22.91 -7.91 6.67
CA ILE A 192 21.62 -7.49 6.13
C ILE A 192 21.13 -8.34 4.95
N SER A 193 22.01 -9.15 4.34
CA SER A 193 21.70 -9.95 3.15
C SER A 193 20.88 -11.21 3.43
N ASN A 194 20.80 -11.66 4.69
CA ASN A 194 20.13 -12.91 5.07
C ASN A 194 19.03 -12.65 6.11
N PRO A 195 17.94 -11.93 5.75
CA PRO A 195 16.90 -11.56 6.69
C PRO A 195 16.25 -12.79 7.34
N VAL A 196 15.94 -12.66 8.62
CA VAL A 196 15.30 -13.70 9.43
C VAL A 196 13.91 -13.19 9.82
N SER A 197 12.88 -13.83 9.27
CA SER A 197 11.49 -13.40 9.45
C SER A 197 10.77 -14.13 10.60
N PHE A 198 9.56 -13.67 10.88
CA PHE A 198 8.56 -14.32 11.72
C PHE A 198 7.48 -14.98 10.86
N HIS A 199 6.68 -15.85 11.47
CA HIS A 199 5.53 -16.45 10.82
C HIS A 199 4.31 -15.51 10.89
N SER A 200 3.63 -15.24 9.78
CA SER A 200 2.53 -14.23 9.72
C SER A 200 1.35 -14.51 10.66
N SER A 201 1.19 -15.76 11.13
CA SER A 201 0.17 -16.09 12.12
C SER A 201 0.27 -15.26 13.40
N ILE A 202 1.41 -14.60 13.64
CA ILE A 202 1.59 -13.58 14.68
C ILE A 202 0.50 -12.49 14.63
N PHE A 203 0.03 -12.12 13.44
CA PHE A 203 -1.03 -11.12 13.24
C PHE A 203 -2.44 -11.64 13.56
N SER A 204 -2.57 -12.95 13.76
CA SER A 204 -3.82 -13.60 14.19
C SER A 204 -3.88 -13.84 15.71
N LEU A 205 -2.81 -13.50 16.45
CA LEU A 205 -2.82 -13.59 17.91
C LEU A 205 -3.82 -12.60 18.53
N PRO A 206 -4.34 -12.88 19.74
CA PRO A 206 -5.27 -11.98 20.41
C PRO A 206 -4.73 -10.55 20.56
N GLU A 207 -5.57 -9.55 20.26
CA GLU A 207 -5.19 -8.14 20.40
C GLU A 207 -4.88 -7.76 21.85
N ASN A 208 -3.97 -6.79 22.03
CA ASN A 208 -3.78 -6.11 23.30
C ASN A 208 -4.66 -4.86 23.33
N ASN A 209 -5.37 -4.61 24.43
CA ASN A 209 -6.30 -3.48 24.53
C ASN A 209 -5.62 -2.10 24.45
N LEU A 210 -4.32 -2.02 24.77
CA LEU A 210 -3.54 -0.78 24.74
C LEU A 210 -2.87 -0.53 23.38
N ALA A 211 -2.70 -1.57 22.57
CA ALA A 211 -2.16 -1.48 21.22
C ALA A 211 -2.83 -2.55 20.35
N LYS A 212 -3.94 -2.15 19.74
CA LYS A 212 -4.91 -3.04 19.09
C LYS A 212 -4.52 -3.43 17.67
N ILE A 213 -3.67 -2.64 17.01
CA ILE A 213 -3.23 -2.95 15.65
C ILE A 213 -2.32 -4.20 15.73
N PRO A 214 -2.58 -5.25 14.92
CA PRO A 214 -1.83 -6.52 14.98
C PRO A 214 -0.31 -6.39 14.83
N ILE A 215 0.18 -5.29 14.25
CA ILE A 215 1.61 -5.00 14.15
C ILE A 215 2.30 -5.02 15.53
N ALA A 216 1.59 -4.74 16.62
CA ALA A 216 2.15 -4.85 17.97
C ALA A 216 2.73 -6.23 18.27
N LYS A 217 2.16 -7.28 17.67
CA LYS A 217 2.56 -8.67 17.91
C LYS A 217 3.92 -9.03 17.32
N ILE A 218 4.44 -8.28 16.34
CA ILE A 218 5.83 -8.48 15.89
C ILE A 218 6.84 -8.02 16.95
N ILE A 219 6.42 -7.18 17.90
CA ILE A 219 7.27 -6.72 19.01
C ILE A 219 7.08 -7.61 20.23
N ASP A 220 5.84 -7.85 20.65
CA ASP A 220 5.52 -8.65 21.85
C ASP A 220 4.25 -9.50 21.65
N THR A 221 4.41 -10.80 21.79
CA THR A 221 3.34 -11.81 21.66
C THR A 221 2.75 -12.28 22.98
N ASP A 222 3.29 -11.82 24.12
CA ASP A 222 2.98 -12.29 25.47
C ASP A 222 3.25 -13.80 25.67
N GLN A 223 4.16 -14.39 24.88
CA GLN A 223 4.49 -15.82 24.95
C GLN A 223 5.68 -16.10 25.90
N TYR A 224 6.63 -15.17 26.02
CA TYR A 224 7.77 -15.27 26.91
C TYR A 224 7.46 -14.71 28.30
N SER A 225 7.38 -15.61 29.28
CA SER A 225 7.05 -15.30 30.68
C SER A 225 8.25 -15.06 31.58
N GLY A 226 9.48 -15.08 31.03
CA GLY A 226 10.70 -15.08 31.83
C GLY A 226 11.07 -16.44 32.45
N ALA A 227 10.21 -17.45 32.32
CA ALA A 227 10.45 -18.81 32.82
C ALA A 227 10.66 -19.85 31.71
N ASN A 228 10.35 -19.49 30.46
CA ASN A 228 10.31 -20.37 29.28
C ASN A 228 11.18 -19.82 28.13
N PRO A 229 12.50 -19.65 28.34
CA PRO A 229 13.39 -19.07 27.34
C PRO A 229 13.44 -19.87 26.03
N ASP A 230 13.17 -21.18 26.07
CA ASP A 230 13.19 -22.06 24.90
C ASP A 230 12.07 -21.79 23.89
N GLU A 231 11.01 -21.05 24.27
CA GLU A 231 9.99 -20.56 23.32
C GLU A 231 10.54 -19.47 22.40
N THR A 232 11.61 -18.78 22.83
CA THR A 232 12.25 -17.71 22.05
C THR A 232 13.33 -18.22 21.10
N ALA A 233 13.74 -19.48 21.21
CA ALA A 233 14.77 -20.04 20.35
C ALA A 233 14.25 -20.26 18.93
N GLN A 234 15.03 -19.88 17.90
CA GLN A 234 14.71 -20.33 16.56
C GLN A 234 15.08 -21.80 16.40
N ARG A 235 14.06 -22.65 16.26
CA ARG A 235 14.26 -24.08 16.04
C ARG A 235 14.66 -24.30 14.58
N LYS A 236 15.94 -24.61 14.32
CA LYS A 236 16.36 -25.25 13.06
C LYS A 236 15.63 -26.58 12.97
N CYS A 237 14.64 -26.69 12.08
CA CYS A 237 13.93 -27.95 12.00
C CYS A 237 14.69 -28.99 11.19
N SER A 238 15.04 -30.07 11.88
CA SER A 238 15.40 -31.32 11.23
C SER A 238 14.11 -32.04 10.84
N ILE A 239 14.07 -32.61 9.63
CA ILE A 239 12.97 -33.47 9.10
C ILE A 239 12.50 -34.56 10.08
N THR A 240 13.33 -34.90 11.08
CA THR A 240 13.04 -35.89 12.13
C THR A 240 12.29 -35.36 13.35
N ASP A 241 12.05 -34.05 13.47
CA ASP A 241 11.33 -33.48 14.63
C ASP A 241 9.82 -33.70 14.48
N SER A 242 9.21 -34.34 15.48
CA SER A 242 7.77 -34.64 15.50
C SER A 242 6.90 -33.39 15.59
N ILE A 243 7.46 -32.27 16.07
CA ILE A 243 6.74 -30.99 16.17
C ILE A 243 6.54 -30.37 14.78
N CYS A 244 7.55 -30.48 13.90
CA CYS A 244 7.51 -29.91 12.54
C CYS A 244 6.66 -30.71 11.55
N ASN A 245 6.40 -31.98 11.82
CA ASN A 245 5.48 -32.77 11.00
C ASN A 245 4.00 -32.46 11.32
N SER A 246 3.72 -31.70 12.38
CA SER A 246 2.38 -31.24 12.75
C SER A 246 2.19 -29.73 12.61
N ASP A 247 3.27 -28.98 12.38
CA ASP A 247 3.23 -27.53 12.23
C ASP A 247 3.09 -27.16 10.75
N SER A 248 1.95 -26.58 10.39
CA SER A 248 1.71 -26.05 9.04
C SER A 248 2.68 -24.93 8.65
N ASN A 249 3.41 -24.38 9.62
CA ASN A 249 4.28 -23.22 9.49
C ASN A 249 5.73 -23.60 9.14
N CYS A 250 6.02 -24.88 8.92
CA CYS A 250 7.37 -25.38 8.66
C CYS A 250 7.41 -26.29 7.42
N PRO A 251 7.62 -25.74 6.21
CA PRO A 251 7.84 -26.54 5.02
C PRO A 251 9.08 -27.44 5.20
N SER A 252 8.96 -28.71 4.82
CA SER A 252 10.03 -29.69 4.99
C SER A 252 11.33 -29.23 4.31
N GLY A 253 12.36 -28.91 5.10
CA GLY A 253 13.69 -28.51 4.61
C GLY A 253 14.07 -27.05 4.89
N GLU A 254 13.22 -26.27 5.54
CA GLU A 254 13.46 -24.85 5.88
C GLU A 254 13.53 -24.61 7.40
N THR A 255 14.09 -23.46 7.82
CA THR A 255 14.06 -22.99 9.21
C THR A 255 12.60 -22.68 9.59
N CYS A 256 12.07 -23.22 10.68
CA CYS A 256 10.72 -22.84 11.08
C CYS A 256 10.71 -21.38 11.51
N LEU A 257 9.84 -20.60 10.89
CA LEU A 257 9.64 -19.21 11.27
C LEU A 257 9.01 -19.16 12.67
N SER A 258 9.54 -18.29 13.52
CA SER A 258 9.05 -18.15 14.89
C SER A 258 7.76 -17.33 14.95
N THR A 259 6.88 -17.62 15.91
CA THR A 259 5.74 -16.77 16.27
C THR A 259 6.03 -15.90 17.49
N ILE A 260 7.31 -15.63 17.79
CA ILE A 260 7.73 -14.81 18.94
C ILE A 260 7.90 -13.34 18.54
N GLY A 261 7.61 -12.43 19.46
CA GLY A 261 7.91 -11.00 19.31
C GLY A 261 9.42 -10.75 19.39
N LEU A 262 9.89 -9.74 18.66
CA LEU A 262 11.32 -9.40 18.63
C LEU A 262 11.84 -8.93 19.99
N SER A 263 11.00 -8.27 20.80
CA SER A 263 11.40 -7.84 22.14
C SER A 263 11.61 -9.03 23.08
N GLU A 264 10.75 -10.04 23.00
CA GLU A 264 10.84 -11.29 23.75
C GLU A 264 12.11 -12.07 23.36
N TYR A 265 12.38 -12.15 22.05
CA TYR A 265 13.60 -12.75 21.53
C TYR A 265 14.86 -12.08 22.09
N SER A 266 14.95 -10.75 21.96
CA SER A 266 16.11 -9.99 22.43
C SER A 266 16.25 -10.00 23.95
N ASN A 267 15.14 -9.93 24.68
CA ASN A 267 15.15 -9.97 26.13
C ASN A 267 15.65 -11.33 26.65
N ALA A 268 15.11 -12.45 26.14
CA ALA A 268 15.44 -13.78 26.65
C ALA A 268 16.88 -14.23 26.33
N ASN A 269 17.46 -13.74 25.23
CA ASN A 269 18.64 -14.38 24.64
C ASN A 269 19.96 -13.65 24.83
N PHE A 270 19.93 -12.37 25.14
CA PHE A 270 21.11 -11.50 25.20
C PHE A 270 21.21 -10.84 26.57
N ILE A 271 22.41 -10.42 26.96
CA ILE A 271 22.64 -9.65 28.19
C ILE A 271 23.16 -8.24 27.85
N THR A 272 23.07 -7.30 28.80
CA THR A 272 23.48 -5.88 28.63
C THR A 272 24.41 -5.43 29.74
N GLU A 273 25.30 -4.47 29.47
CA GLU A 273 26.36 -4.01 30.38
C GLU A 273 25.92 -3.82 31.85
N ASP A 274 24.72 -3.28 32.10
CA ASP A 274 24.21 -3.04 33.46
C ASP A 274 23.18 -4.07 33.97
N THR A 275 22.72 -5.01 33.13
CA THR A 275 21.78 -6.08 33.51
C THR A 275 22.36 -7.49 33.38
N ASN A 276 23.66 -7.63 33.12
CA ASN A 276 24.36 -8.90 32.97
C ASN A 276 24.14 -9.86 34.16
N PHE A 277 23.44 -10.97 33.92
CA PHE A 277 23.06 -11.99 34.92
C PHE A 277 22.38 -11.42 36.19
N LYS A 278 21.72 -10.27 36.04
CA LYS A 278 21.05 -9.53 37.11
C LYS A 278 19.69 -9.07 36.61
N ASP A 279 18.72 -8.95 37.51
CA ASP A 279 17.37 -8.40 37.25
C ASP A 279 16.48 -9.23 36.29
N PHE A 280 17.05 -10.13 35.47
CA PHE A 280 16.36 -11.03 34.54
C PHE A 280 16.70 -12.50 34.82
N SER A 281 15.72 -13.39 34.61
CA SER A 281 15.88 -14.84 34.84
C SER A 281 16.77 -15.52 33.80
N TYR A 282 16.84 -15.00 32.58
CA TYR A 282 17.65 -15.55 31.49
C TYR A 282 18.29 -14.42 30.67
N PRO A 283 19.44 -14.64 30.01
CA PRO A 283 20.36 -15.76 30.26
C PRO A 283 20.84 -15.79 31.72
N ALA A 284 20.89 -16.98 32.32
CA ALA A 284 21.32 -17.18 33.71
C ALA A 284 22.75 -17.71 33.79
N TRP A 285 23.32 -17.73 34.99
CA TRP A 285 24.65 -18.30 35.22
C TRP A 285 24.75 -19.77 34.85
N ASP A 286 23.64 -20.52 34.90
CA ASP A 286 23.58 -21.91 34.45
C ASP A 286 23.28 -22.03 32.95
N SER A 287 22.98 -20.94 32.24
CA SER A 287 22.88 -20.92 30.76
C SER A 287 24.24 -20.92 30.08
N VAL A 288 25.34 -20.70 30.81
CA VAL A 288 26.67 -20.46 30.25
C VAL A 288 27.75 -21.35 30.85
N GLU A 289 28.79 -21.56 30.06
CA GLU A 289 30.07 -22.12 30.51
C GLU A 289 31.23 -21.19 30.16
N LYS A 290 32.35 -21.33 30.88
CA LYS A 290 33.58 -20.60 30.55
C LYS A 290 34.36 -21.36 29.48
N THR A 291 34.67 -20.70 28.37
CA THR A 291 35.40 -21.32 27.25
C THR A 291 36.54 -20.42 26.77
N ASP A 292 37.67 -21.03 26.41
CA ASP A 292 38.88 -20.37 25.92
C ASP A 292 38.82 -20.20 24.39
N TYR A 293 38.82 -18.97 23.91
CA TYR A 293 38.84 -18.62 22.48
C TYR A 293 40.20 -18.06 22.05
N ASP A 294 40.63 -18.41 20.84
CA ASP A 294 41.78 -17.77 20.20
C ASP A 294 41.37 -16.42 19.60
N VAL A 295 41.96 -15.32 20.10
CA VAL A 295 41.69 -13.96 19.61
C VAL A 295 42.98 -13.25 19.24
N LYS A 296 42.91 -12.31 18.29
CA LYS A 296 44.05 -11.45 17.96
C LYS A 296 44.36 -10.52 19.13
N ASP A 297 45.63 -10.40 19.49
CA ASP A 297 46.03 -9.48 20.56
C ASP A 297 45.82 -8.03 20.09
N PRO A 298 45.02 -7.22 20.80
CA PRO A 298 44.76 -5.84 20.40
C PRO A 298 46.03 -4.94 20.44
N ARG A 299 47.14 -5.41 21.01
CA ARG A 299 48.43 -4.71 21.06
C ARG A 299 49.42 -5.21 20.00
N ASP A 300 49.14 -6.35 19.39
CA ASP A 300 49.99 -7.02 18.40
C ASP A 300 49.12 -7.93 17.53
N HIS A 301 48.64 -7.41 16.40
CA HIS A 301 47.67 -8.10 15.55
C HIS A 301 48.22 -9.37 14.87
N ASP A 302 49.54 -9.58 14.91
CA ASP A 302 50.21 -10.80 14.43
C ASP A 302 50.26 -11.90 15.50
N ARG A 303 49.88 -11.59 16.75
CA ARG A 303 49.87 -12.51 17.89
C ARG A 303 48.45 -12.96 18.21
N ILE A 304 48.27 -14.28 18.35
CA ILE A 304 47.06 -14.88 18.90
C ILE A 304 47.23 -15.10 20.41
N VAL A 305 46.20 -14.77 21.18
CA VAL A 305 46.12 -14.98 22.63
C VAL A 305 44.84 -15.73 22.98
N LYS A 306 44.87 -16.51 24.06
CA LYS A 306 43.67 -17.13 24.63
C LYS A 306 42.90 -16.11 25.47
N ARG A 307 41.61 -15.96 25.18
CA ARG A 307 40.68 -15.10 25.93
C ARG A 307 39.47 -15.91 26.34
N GLN A 308 39.12 -15.84 27.62
CA GLN A 308 37.94 -16.52 28.14
C GLN A 308 36.67 -15.71 27.93
N TYR A 309 35.62 -16.40 27.48
CA TYR A 309 34.26 -15.90 27.33
C TYR A 309 33.27 -16.80 28.06
N TYR A 310 32.10 -16.25 28.42
CA TYR A 310 30.93 -17.01 28.80
C TYR A 310 30.20 -17.43 27.51
N LYS A 311 30.36 -18.69 27.11
CA LYS A 311 29.66 -19.33 25.97
C LYS A 311 28.29 -19.79 26.45
N LYS A 312 27.22 -19.42 25.74
CA LYS A 312 25.87 -19.88 26.05
C LYS A 312 25.68 -21.30 25.53
N THR A 313 25.26 -22.21 26.40
CA THR A 313 25.18 -23.65 26.11
C THR A 313 23.78 -24.22 26.29
N GLN A 314 22.89 -23.50 26.97
CA GLN A 314 21.51 -23.91 27.18
C GLN A 314 20.58 -22.71 27.38
N HIS A 315 19.28 -22.97 27.30
CA HIS A 315 18.16 -22.04 27.48
C HIS A 315 18.05 -20.96 26.38
N GLY A 316 17.03 -21.07 25.53
CA GLY A 316 16.78 -20.13 24.43
C GLY A 316 17.71 -20.33 23.23
N GLU A 317 18.02 -19.25 22.51
CA GLU A 317 18.92 -19.23 21.35
C GLU A 317 20.34 -19.66 21.73
N LEU A 318 20.93 -20.54 20.91
CA LEU A 318 22.26 -21.11 21.14
C LEU A 318 23.29 -20.68 20.07
N GLY A 319 22.91 -19.84 19.09
CA GLY A 319 23.80 -19.33 18.05
C GLY A 319 23.66 -20.05 16.70
N VAL A 320 24.24 -19.46 15.66
CA VAL A 320 23.98 -19.86 14.26
C VAL A 320 24.93 -20.94 13.75
N GLU A 321 26.22 -20.83 14.08
CA GLU A 321 27.30 -21.67 13.54
C GLU A 321 28.32 -22.05 14.61
N ASP A 322 28.86 -23.26 14.46
CA ASP A 322 30.07 -23.73 15.12
C ASP A 322 31.28 -23.17 14.36
N LYS A 323 31.70 -21.95 14.73
CA LYS A 323 32.77 -21.21 14.06
C LYS A 323 34.14 -21.88 14.29
N ASP A 324 34.27 -22.62 15.39
CA ASP A 324 35.50 -23.27 15.84
C ASP A 324 35.62 -24.76 15.45
N GLY A 325 34.54 -25.37 14.92
CA GLY A 325 34.50 -26.75 14.43
C GLY A 325 34.42 -27.83 15.52
N ASP A 326 33.92 -27.49 16.72
CA ASP A 326 33.83 -28.36 17.91
C ASP A 326 32.50 -29.15 18.03
N GLY A 327 31.56 -28.91 17.13
CA GLY A 327 30.23 -29.50 17.08
C GLY A 327 29.14 -28.68 17.79
N ASN A 328 29.44 -27.51 18.37
CA ASN A 328 28.49 -26.65 19.07
C ASN A 328 28.54 -25.20 18.54
N PRO A 329 27.40 -24.51 18.40
CA PRO A 329 27.44 -23.12 17.94
C PRO A 329 28.21 -22.22 18.93
N ASP A 330 29.02 -21.33 18.40
CA ASP A 330 29.82 -20.38 19.19
C ASP A 330 29.01 -19.12 19.46
N TYR A 331 28.31 -19.12 20.59
CA TYR A 331 27.53 -17.98 21.05
C TYR A 331 28.11 -17.39 22.34
N ARG A 332 28.99 -16.39 22.21
CA ARG A 332 29.62 -15.70 23.33
C ARG A 332 28.72 -14.57 23.79
N ILE A 333 28.30 -14.60 25.07
CA ILE A 333 27.39 -13.57 25.59
C ILE A 333 28.06 -12.55 26.51
N ALA A 334 29.28 -12.84 26.97
CA ALA A 334 30.07 -11.90 27.75
C ALA A 334 31.53 -12.33 27.88
N THR A 335 32.41 -11.38 28.19
CA THR A 335 33.80 -11.69 28.55
C THR A 335 33.93 -12.18 30.00
N VAL A 336 34.88 -13.08 30.27
CA VAL A 336 35.27 -13.42 31.65
C VAL A 336 36.28 -12.39 32.16
N GLY A 337 36.14 -11.86 33.37
CA GLY A 337 37.08 -10.86 33.89
C GLY A 337 38.52 -11.40 34.04
N PHE A 338 39.51 -10.73 33.46
CA PHE A 338 40.92 -11.17 33.46
C PHE A 338 41.52 -11.29 34.87
N LEU A 339 41.09 -10.42 35.80
CA LEU A 339 41.56 -10.42 37.19
C LEU A 339 40.75 -11.35 38.10
N LYS A 340 39.60 -11.87 37.65
CA LYS A 340 38.71 -12.66 38.51
C LYS A 340 39.43 -13.91 39.00
N ASP A 341 39.99 -14.69 38.07
CA ASP A 341 40.63 -15.95 38.42
C ASP A 341 41.90 -15.73 39.25
N TYR A 342 42.65 -14.63 39.00
CA TYR A 342 43.74 -14.20 39.86
C TYR A 342 43.26 -13.86 41.28
N ILE A 343 42.17 -13.11 41.43
CA ILE A 343 41.63 -12.76 42.75
C ILE A 343 41.16 -14.03 43.48
N LEU A 344 40.48 -14.95 42.79
CA LEU A 344 39.98 -16.19 43.39
C LEU A 344 41.08 -17.19 43.74
N GLU A 345 42.20 -17.18 43.03
CA GLU A 345 43.38 -17.98 43.38
C GLU A 345 43.94 -17.58 44.77
N TYR A 346 43.98 -16.27 45.06
CA TYR A 346 44.52 -15.76 46.33
C TYR A 346 43.47 -15.53 47.42
N PHE A 347 42.19 -15.38 47.05
CA PHE A 347 41.08 -15.07 47.95
C PHE A 347 39.81 -15.86 47.56
N PRO A 348 39.82 -17.20 47.66
CA PRO A 348 38.70 -18.05 47.23
C PRO A 348 37.41 -17.78 48.01
N GLU A 349 37.49 -17.23 49.23
CA GLU A 349 36.34 -16.79 50.02
C GLU A 349 35.55 -15.65 49.38
N LEU A 350 36.16 -14.92 48.44
CA LEU A 350 35.49 -13.84 47.71
C LEU A 350 34.66 -14.34 46.54
N ASP A 351 34.60 -15.65 46.26
CA ASP A 351 33.88 -16.19 45.09
C ASP A 351 32.42 -15.76 45.01
N ALA A 352 31.65 -15.96 46.07
CA ALA A 352 30.26 -15.51 46.12
C ALA A 352 30.14 -13.98 46.00
N TYR A 353 31.09 -13.24 46.59
CA TYR A 353 31.11 -11.77 46.53
C TYR A 353 31.42 -11.27 45.12
N LEU A 354 32.45 -11.82 44.46
CA LEU A 354 32.84 -11.45 43.11
C LEU A 354 31.73 -11.83 42.12
N ARG A 355 31.12 -13.02 42.20
CA ARG A 355 29.96 -13.36 41.35
C ARG A 355 28.79 -12.38 41.55
N SER A 356 28.55 -11.91 42.78
CA SER A 356 27.51 -10.92 43.08
C SER A 356 27.83 -9.49 42.63
N LYS A 357 29.09 -9.22 42.25
CA LYS A 357 29.61 -7.90 41.86
C LYS A 357 30.27 -7.89 40.48
N GLU A 358 30.31 -9.03 39.81
CA GLU A 358 30.91 -9.18 38.50
C GLU A 358 30.02 -8.45 37.51
N LYS A 359 30.64 -7.55 36.77
CA LYS A 359 30.08 -6.95 35.57
C LYS A 359 30.90 -7.48 34.40
N PRO A 360 30.53 -8.65 33.83
CA PRO A 360 31.14 -9.11 32.60
C PRO A 360 31.05 -7.99 31.56
N ALA A 361 32.12 -7.71 30.83
CA ALA A 361 32.11 -6.67 29.80
C ALA A 361 31.70 -7.28 28.45
N LEU A 362 31.09 -6.48 27.58
CA LEU A 362 30.78 -6.86 26.21
C LEU A 362 31.82 -6.19 25.28
N ASP A 363 32.57 -7.00 24.53
CA ASP A 363 33.55 -6.52 23.56
C ASP A 363 33.04 -6.68 22.13
N SER A 364 33.84 -6.27 21.14
CA SER A 364 33.46 -6.38 19.73
C SER A 364 33.19 -7.81 19.26
N ILE A 365 33.78 -8.81 19.91
CA ILE A 365 33.56 -10.23 19.55
C ILE A 365 32.19 -10.69 20.07
N VAL A 366 31.81 -10.27 21.27
CA VAL A 366 30.45 -10.49 21.79
C VAL A 366 29.42 -9.75 20.93
N TYR A 367 29.67 -8.49 20.57
CA TYR A 367 28.75 -7.74 19.72
C TYR A 367 28.63 -8.32 18.30
N GLN A 368 29.67 -8.97 17.78
CA GLN A 368 29.57 -9.71 16.52
C GLN A 368 28.58 -10.87 16.63
N ASP A 369 28.68 -11.70 17.67
CA ASP A 369 27.72 -12.79 17.87
C ASP A 369 26.30 -12.28 18.11
N TYR A 370 26.15 -11.09 18.69
CA TYR A 370 24.86 -10.43 18.84
C TYR A 370 24.30 -10.02 17.48
N ALA A 371 25.10 -9.34 16.65
CA ALA A 371 24.68 -8.84 15.36
C ALA A 371 24.35 -9.94 14.37
N ASP A 372 25.08 -11.06 14.39
CA ASP A 372 24.79 -12.26 13.58
C ASP A 372 23.36 -12.81 13.80
N LEU A 373 22.76 -12.54 14.96
CA LEU A 373 21.40 -12.95 15.30
C LEU A 373 20.38 -11.81 15.17
N LEU A 374 20.75 -10.60 15.58
CA LEU A 374 19.82 -9.48 15.77
C LEU A 374 19.63 -8.64 14.49
N VAL A 375 20.70 -8.37 13.72
CA VAL A 375 20.59 -7.56 12.49
C VAL A 375 19.72 -8.26 11.43
N PRO A 376 19.90 -9.56 11.13
CA PRO A 376 18.99 -10.29 10.25
C PRO A 376 17.52 -10.21 10.65
N ARG A 377 17.22 -10.26 11.95
CA ARG A 377 15.85 -10.18 12.49
C ARG A 377 15.30 -8.76 12.41
N ALA A 378 16.13 -7.75 12.66
CA ALA A 378 15.74 -6.35 12.46
C ALA A 378 15.28 -6.14 11.01
N VAL A 379 16.04 -6.64 10.02
CA VAL A 379 15.68 -6.56 8.60
C VAL A 379 14.41 -7.36 8.31
N GLY A 380 14.32 -8.62 8.76
CA GLY A 380 13.17 -9.48 8.48
C GLY A 380 11.87 -9.00 9.11
N TYR A 381 11.90 -8.55 10.36
CA TYR A 381 10.72 -8.02 11.04
C TYR A 381 10.26 -6.68 10.46
N SER A 382 11.20 -5.79 10.10
CA SER A 382 10.89 -4.54 9.41
C SER A 382 10.30 -4.77 8.01
N ALA A 383 10.78 -5.78 7.27
CA ALA A 383 10.18 -6.18 6.00
C ALA A 383 8.74 -6.69 6.19
N GLY A 384 8.49 -7.52 7.20
CA GLY A 384 7.14 -7.97 7.55
C GLY A 384 6.19 -6.82 7.93
N LEU A 385 6.69 -5.74 8.53
CA LEU A 385 5.91 -4.52 8.77
C LEU A 385 5.50 -3.83 7.47
N LEU A 386 6.41 -3.72 6.51
CA LEU A 386 6.13 -3.15 5.19
C LEU A 386 5.10 -3.97 4.42
N ASP A 387 5.30 -5.30 4.38
CA ASP A 387 4.39 -6.23 3.75
C ASP A 387 2.99 -6.09 4.38
N TYR A 388 2.91 -6.07 5.71
CA TYR A 388 1.63 -5.89 6.40
C TYR A 388 0.99 -4.52 6.11
N PHE A 389 1.76 -3.44 6.06
CA PHE A 389 1.22 -2.11 5.76
C PHE A 389 0.63 -2.05 4.35
N PHE A 390 1.31 -2.58 3.33
CA PHE A 390 0.89 -2.48 1.93
C PHE A 390 0.14 -3.71 1.38
N ARG A 391 -0.21 -4.70 2.20
CA ARG A 391 -0.86 -5.98 1.79
C ARG A 391 -2.22 -5.85 1.09
N GLY A 392 -2.86 -4.69 1.19
CA GLY A 392 -4.17 -4.45 0.60
C GLY A 392 -4.12 -4.49 -0.92
N GLU A 393 -5.00 -5.26 -1.55
CA GLU A 393 -5.11 -5.34 -3.01
C GLU A 393 -6.57 -5.40 -3.46
N LEU A 394 -7.03 -4.36 -4.17
CA LEU A 394 -8.34 -4.33 -4.80
C LEU A 394 -8.24 -4.81 -6.26
N TYR A 395 -9.07 -5.79 -6.61
CA TYR A 395 -9.30 -6.18 -8.00
C TYR A 395 -10.52 -5.43 -8.54
N VAL A 396 -10.38 -4.76 -9.67
CA VAL A 396 -11.45 -3.93 -10.25
C VAL A 396 -11.92 -4.55 -11.57
N PRO A 397 -12.84 -5.53 -11.53
CA PRO A 397 -13.29 -6.23 -12.74
C PRO A 397 -13.85 -5.30 -13.82
N LEU A 398 -14.41 -4.16 -13.42
CA LEU A 398 -15.09 -3.25 -14.35
C LEU A 398 -15.11 -1.80 -13.84
N ILE A 399 -14.71 -0.87 -14.70
CA ILE A 399 -14.98 0.58 -14.58
C ILE A 399 -15.73 1.07 -15.81
N VAL A 400 -16.80 1.83 -15.59
CA VAL A 400 -17.59 2.49 -16.65
C VAL A 400 -17.81 3.95 -16.28
N PRO A 401 -17.16 4.92 -16.96
CA PRO A 401 -17.47 6.34 -16.82
C PRO A 401 -18.79 6.69 -17.52
N SER A 402 -19.47 7.75 -17.09
CA SER A 402 -20.77 8.20 -17.59
C SER A 402 -21.75 7.02 -17.59
N ASN A 403 -22.15 6.61 -16.39
CA ASN A 403 -23.12 5.54 -16.18
C ASN A 403 -23.85 5.74 -14.85
N ASP A 404 -25.18 5.90 -14.88
CA ASP A 404 -25.95 6.23 -13.67
C ASP A 404 -26.52 5.03 -12.88
N GLY A 405 -26.13 3.78 -13.14
CA GLY A 405 -26.75 2.65 -12.43
C GLY A 405 -26.04 1.28 -12.44
N PRO A 406 -26.42 0.39 -11.51
CA PRO A 406 -25.80 -0.93 -11.27
C PRO A 406 -26.34 -2.07 -12.16
N SER A 407 -26.64 -1.85 -13.44
CA SER A 407 -27.26 -2.90 -14.26
C SER A 407 -26.25 -4.00 -14.65
N VAL A 408 -26.13 -5.03 -13.79
CA VAL A 408 -25.18 -6.14 -13.99
C VAL A 408 -25.76 -7.33 -14.76
N GLU A 409 -27.08 -7.34 -15.02
CA GLU A 409 -27.72 -8.27 -15.97
C GLU A 409 -27.88 -7.68 -17.37
N GLY A 410 -26.92 -6.87 -17.77
CA GLY A 410 -26.92 -6.13 -19.02
C GLY A 410 -26.49 -4.72 -18.69
N ILE A 411 -25.24 -4.39 -18.99
CA ILE A 411 -24.70 -3.04 -18.90
C ILE A 411 -25.34 -2.26 -20.06
N TRP A 412 -26.62 -1.93 -19.85
CA TRP A 412 -27.31 -0.90 -20.57
C TRP A 412 -26.76 0.40 -20.01
N GLY A 413 -26.08 1.18 -20.83
CA GLY A 413 -25.84 2.59 -20.51
C GLY A 413 -27.15 3.18 -19.97
N ASN A 414 -27.05 3.94 -18.90
CA ASN A 414 -28.23 4.43 -18.22
C ASN A 414 -29.17 5.19 -19.19
N GLN A 415 -30.48 5.05 -18.99
CA GLN A 415 -31.50 5.67 -19.83
C GLN A 415 -31.57 7.20 -19.74
N THR A 416 -30.82 7.82 -18.82
CA THR A 416 -30.83 9.27 -18.57
C THR A 416 -29.46 9.94 -18.66
N ASP A 417 -28.40 9.22 -19.05
CA ASP A 417 -27.08 9.81 -19.22
C ASP A 417 -26.96 10.42 -20.64
N THR A 418 -26.56 11.69 -20.69
CA THR A 418 -26.82 12.62 -21.80
C THR A 418 -25.64 12.92 -22.71
N GLY A 419 -24.43 12.43 -22.47
CA GLY A 419 -23.34 12.90 -23.33
C GLY A 419 -21.93 12.37 -23.09
N VAL A 420 -21.04 12.99 -23.86
CA VAL A 420 -19.57 12.77 -23.96
C VAL A 420 -18.84 13.11 -22.65
N ASP A 421 -19.53 13.80 -21.75
CA ASP A 421 -19.06 14.19 -20.43
C ASP A 421 -18.83 12.99 -19.51
N ILE A 422 -18.00 13.20 -18.49
CA ILE A 422 -17.82 12.26 -17.39
C ILE A 422 -18.35 12.96 -16.14
N ASP A 423 -19.52 12.55 -15.67
CA ASP A 423 -20.18 13.08 -14.47
C ASP A 423 -20.30 12.01 -13.37
N LYS A 424 -20.43 10.74 -13.76
CA LYS A 424 -20.48 9.59 -12.86
C LYS A 424 -19.54 8.49 -13.27
N VAL A 425 -19.10 7.69 -12.31
CA VAL A 425 -18.25 6.52 -12.57
C VAL A 425 -18.78 5.33 -11.80
N ALA A 426 -19.15 4.29 -12.52
CA ALA A 426 -19.52 3.01 -11.96
C ALA A 426 -18.28 2.12 -11.81
N VAL A 427 -18.04 1.63 -10.59
CA VAL A 427 -16.88 0.80 -10.24
C VAL A 427 -17.36 -0.49 -9.60
N PHE A 428 -16.87 -1.60 -10.12
CA PHE A 428 -17.07 -2.92 -9.56
C PHE A 428 -15.77 -3.37 -8.91
N VAL A 429 -15.84 -3.83 -7.67
CA VAL A 429 -14.64 -4.15 -6.89
C VAL A 429 -14.78 -5.50 -6.19
N GLN A 430 -13.65 -6.21 -6.14
CA GLN A 430 -13.46 -7.42 -5.36
C GLN A 430 -12.15 -7.32 -4.57
N ASN A 431 -12.01 -8.19 -3.59
CA ASN A 431 -10.87 -8.26 -2.70
C ASN A 431 -9.87 -9.32 -3.18
N ASN A 432 -8.60 -8.92 -3.37
CA ASN A 432 -7.47 -9.81 -3.61
C ASN A 432 -6.36 -9.63 -2.55
N SER A 433 -6.65 -8.92 -1.45
CA SER A 433 -5.70 -8.67 -0.36
C SER A 433 -5.31 -9.98 0.30
N LYS A 434 -4.00 -10.20 0.46
CA LYS A 434 -3.46 -11.47 0.97
C LYS A 434 -2.45 -11.24 2.07
N LEU A 435 -2.48 -12.12 3.06
CA LEU A 435 -1.46 -12.30 4.07
C LEU A 435 -0.93 -13.72 3.94
N ASP A 436 0.37 -13.87 3.67
CA ASP A 436 1.02 -15.16 3.34
C ASP A 436 0.29 -15.98 2.26
N GLY A 437 -0.19 -15.28 1.23
CA GLY A 437 -0.90 -15.90 0.10
C GLY A 437 -2.34 -16.33 0.40
N VAL A 438 -2.82 -16.16 1.64
CA VAL A 438 -4.21 -16.41 2.03
C VAL A 438 -5.00 -15.11 1.96
N ILE A 439 -6.19 -15.12 1.35
CA ILE A 439 -7.04 -13.94 1.25
C ILE A 439 -7.51 -13.52 2.65
N GLU A 440 -7.31 -12.25 2.99
CA GLU A 440 -7.88 -11.65 4.19
C GLU A 440 -9.20 -10.95 3.87
N PRO A 441 -10.28 -11.15 4.67
CA PRO A 441 -11.55 -10.51 4.39
C PRO A 441 -11.47 -8.99 4.53
N ILE A 442 -12.10 -8.26 3.60
CA ILE A 442 -12.38 -6.83 3.73
C ILE A 442 -13.78 -6.67 4.30
N GLY A 443 -13.88 -6.02 5.46
CA GLY A 443 -15.13 -5.74 6.14
C GLY A 443 -15.70 -4.37 5.80
N ALA A 444 -16.41 -3.78 6.76
CA ALA A 444 -17.05 -2.48 6.58
C ALA A 444 -16.02 -1.37 6.37
N GLY A 445 -16.34 -0.42 5.51
CA GLY A 445 -15.45 0.69 5.18
C GLY A 445 -16.04 1.66 4.16
N ILE A 446 -15.18 2.51 3.64
CA ILE A 446 -15.50 3.56 2.68
C ILE A 446 -14.57 3.42 1.48
N LEU A 447 -15.15 3.37 0.29
CA LEU A 447 -14.44 3.55 -0.98
C LEU A 447 -14.52 5.02 -1.38
N THR A 448 -13.42 5.60 -1.79
CA THR A 448 -13.33 6.98 -2.26
C THR A 448 -12.68 6.99 -3.63
N LEU A 449 -13.28 7.72 -4.56
CA LEU A 449 -12.76 7.86 -5.92
C LEU A 449 -12.36 9.31 -6.16
N THR A 450 -11.09 9.48 -6.55
CA THR A 450 -10.57 10.73 -7.09
C THR A 450 -10.09 10.45 -8.50
N ILE A 451 -10.33 11.36 -9.43
CA ILE A 451 -9.82 11.24 -10.80
C ILE A 451 -8.77 12.30 -11.04
N SER A 452 -7.77 11.99 -11.86
CA SER A 452 -6.82 12.97 -12.36
C SER A 452 -6.74 12.92 -13.88
N TYR A 453 -6.52 14.06 -14.51
CA TYR A 453 -6.36 14.16 -15.97
C TYR A 453 -5.57 15.43 -16.31
N THR A 454 -4.95 15.43 -17.49
CA THR A 454 -4.30 16.62 -18.05
C THR A 454 -5.31 17.40 -18.89
N ASP A 455 -5.58 18.66 -18.55
CA ASP A 455 -6.38 19.56 -19.38
C ASP A 455 -5.46 20.32 -20.35
N THR A 456 -5.57 20.01 -21.64
CA THR A 456 -4.76 20.62 -22.71
C THR A 456 -5.32 21.96 -23.19
N LYS A 457 -6.46 22.43 -22.66
CA LYS A 457 -7.17 23.68 -23.05
C LYS A 457 -7.35 23.87 -24.56
N GLY A 458 -7.25 22.81 -25.36
CA GLY A 458 -7.32 22.83 -26.83
C GLY A 458 -6.02 23.23 -27.55
N THR A 459 -4.89 23.38 -26.86
CA THR A 459 -3.56 23.56 -27.46
C THR A 459 -2.55 22.68 -26.72
N PRO A 460 -1.89 21.70 -27.37
CA PRO A 460 -0.81 20.95 -26.74
C PRO A 460 0.40 21.88 -26.56
N ASP A 461 0.44 22.56 -25.42
CA ASP A 461 1.59 23.33 -24.95
C ASP A 461 1.94 22.79 -23.56
N PRO A 462 3.05 22.02 -23.43
CA PRO A 462 3.41 21.41 -22.16
C PRO A 462 3.72 22.43 -21.05
N ASP A 463 3.87 23.72 -21.38
CA ASP A 463 3.99 24.81 -20.40
C ASP A 463 2.62 25.37 -19.92
N ASP A 464 1.48 24.98 -20.53
CA ASP A 464 0.09 25.36 -20.17
C ASP A 464 -0.80 24.15 -19.77
N ASP A 465 -0.30 22.92 -19.94
CA ASP A 465 -0.94 21.69 -19.49
C ASP A 465 -0.95 21.64 -17.94
N THR A 466 -2.14 21.51 -17.35
CA THR A 466 -2.31 21.35 -15.90
C THR A 466 -2.89 19.98 -15.57
N ILE A 467 -2.31 19.30 -14.57
CA ILE A 467 -2.92 18.10 -13.98
C ILE A 467 -4.03 18.58 -13.06
N GLU A 468 -5.26 18.28 -13.45
CA GLU A 468 -6.45 18.54 -12.66
C GLU A 468 -6.83 17.29 -11.86
N TYR A 469 -7.29 17.51 -10.63
CA TYR A 469 -7.80 16.48 -9.75
C TYR A 469 -9.26 16.77 -9.43
N GLU A 470 -10.12 15.77 -9.57
CA GLU A 470 -11.55 15.90 -9.31
C GLU A 470 -12.04 14.80 -8.39
N SER A 471 -12.67 15.20 -7.28
CA SER A 471 -13.29 14.27 -6.34
C SER A 471 -14.62 13.76 -6.88
N ALA A 472 -14.81 12.44 -6.87
CA ALA A 472 -16.06 11.76 -7.21
C ALA A 472 -16.84 11.26 -5.98
N GLY A 473 -16.39 11.66 -4.78
CA GLY A 473 -17.03 11.35 -3.51
C GLY A 473 -16.70 9.97 -2.92
N SER A 474 -17.47 9.60 -1.90
CA SER A 474 -17.26 8.41 -1.08
C SER A 474 -18.49 7.50 -1.08
N PHE A 475 -18.25 6.18 -1.00
CA PHE A 475 -19.28 5.14 -1.02
C PHE A 475 -19.04 4.13 0.12
N SER A 476 -20.01 3.97 1.01
CA SER A 476 -19.91 3.01 2.12
C SER A 476 -20.17 1.58 1.67
N VAL A 477 -19.34 0.65 2.14
CA VAL A 477 -19.49 -0.79 1.91
C VAL A 477 -19.58 -1.53 3.25
N THR A 478 -20.34 -2.62 3.30
CA THR A 478 -20.37 -3.53 4.45
C THR A 478 -19.26 -4.57 4.40
N ASP A 479 -18.84 -4.91 3.20
CA ASP A 479 -17.80 -5.88 2.85
C ASP A 479 -17.42 -5.71 1.38
N ILE A 480 -16.27 -6.27 1.00
CA ILE A 480 -15.87 -6.42 -0.41
C ILE A 480 -15.64 -7.92 -0.68
N PRO A 481 -16.47 -8.55 -1.55
CA PRO A 481 -16.36 -9.98 -1.85
C PRO A 481 -14.99 -10.36 -2.42
N GLU A 482 -14.52 -11.55 -2.07
CA GLU A 482 -13.24 -12.10 -2.54
C GLU A 482 -13.25 -12.37 -4.05
N THR A 483 -12.09 -12.25 -4.67
CA THR A 483 -11.88 -12.65 -6.07
C THR A 483 -12.26 -14.13 -6.28
N GLY A 484 -12.93 -14.42 -7.40
CA GLY A 484 -13.41 -15.78 -7.71
C GLY A 484 -14.69 -16.22 -7.00
N SER A 485 -15.25 -15.41 -6.07
CA SER A 485 -16.52 -15.72 -5.38
C SER A 485 -17.77 -15.67 -6.28
N GLY A 486 -17.66 -15.06 -7.47
CA GLY A 486 -18.80 -14.78 -8.35
C GLY A 486 -19.64 -13.55 -7.95
N SER A 487 -19.27 -12.88 -6.85
CA SER A 487 -19.92 -11.66 -6.35
C SER A 487 -18.94 -10.48 -6.37
N TYR A 488 -19.45 -9.25 -6.43
CA TYR A 488 -18.66 -8.01 -6.37
C TYR A 488 -19.42 -6.95 -5.59
N SER A 489 -18.70 -5.96 -5.08
CA SER A 489 -19.30 -4.72 -4.57
C SER A 489 -19.41 -3.72 -5.72
N PHE A 490 -20.54 -3.01 -5.78
CA PHE A 490 -20.79 -1.96 -6.76
C PHE A 490 -20.77 -0.60 -6.05
N ALA A 491 -19.98 0.33 -6.58
CA ALA A 491 -19.93 1.72 -6.15
C ALA A 491 -20.24 2.64 -7.33
N LEU A 492 -21.17 3.57 -7.12
CA LEU A 492 -21.49 4.64 -8.07
C LEU A 492 -21.01 5.97 -7.50
N PHE A 493 -20.02 6.55 -8.16
CA PHE A 493 -19.43 7.83 -7.80
C PHE A 493 -19.98 8.94 -8.68
N THR A 494 -20.09 10.14 -8.12
CA THR A 494 -20.55 11.34 -8.84
C THR A 494 -19.50 12.42 -8.67
N LEU A 495 -18.91 12.86 -9.79
CA LEU A 495 -17.93 13.93 -9.81
C LEU A 495 -18.56 15.21 -9.26
N THR A 496 -17.78 15.91 -8.42
CA THR A 496 -18.17 17.23 -7.92
C THR A 496 -18.22 18.23 -9.07
N ASN A 497 -17.25 18.17 -9.98
CA ASN A 497 -17.23 18.92 -11.23
C ASN A 497 -17.13 17.93 -12.42
N PRO A 498 -18.19 17.77 -13.22
CA PRO A 498 -18.16 16.91 -14.40
C PRO A 498 -17.16 17.39 -15.47
N ILE A 499 -16.41 16.46 -16.06
CA ILE A 499 -15.60 16.73 -17.26
C ILE A 499 -16.55 16.97 -18.42
N GLN A 500 -16.48 18.14 -19.03
CA GLN A 500 -17.42 18.58 -20.07
C GLN A 500 -17.12 17.96 -21.45
N PRO A 501 -18.13 17.83 -22.34
CA PRO A 501 -17.98 17.24 -23.68
C PRO A 501 -16.93 17.90 -24.59
N ASN A 502 -16.61 19.17 -24.33
CA ASN A 502 -15.71 20.00 -25.12
C ASN A 502 -14.31 20.15 -24.50
N GLN A 503 -14.05 19.52 -23.34
CA GLN A 503 -12.71 19.49 -22.75
C GLN A 503 -11.89 18.39 -23.42
N THR A 504 -10.66 18.74 -23.82
CA THR A 504 -9.70 17.76 -24.35
C THR A 504 -8.85 17.26 -23.21
N VAL A 505 -9.18 16.06 -22.71
CA VAL A 505 -8.52 15.46 -21.56
C VAL A 505 -7.52 14.38 -21.98
N GLU A 506 -6.34 14.39 -21.39
CA GLU A 506 -5.33 13.34 -21.55
C GLU A 506 -5.05 12.67 -20.20
N ASP A 507 -4.43 11.48 -20.23
CA ASP A 507 -3.96 10.78 -19.02
C ASP A 507 -4.99 10.57 -17.89
N LEU A 508 -6.28 10.43 -18.25
CA LEU A 508 -7.35 10.14 -17.30
C LEU A 508 -7.02 8.90 -16.45
N THR A 509 -6.94 9.13 -15.13
CA THR A 509 -6.55 8.13 -14.15
C THR A 509 -7.54 8.13 -12.99
N TYR A 510 -7.99 6.94 -12.59
CA TYR A 510 -8.85 6.71 -11.43
C TYR A 510 -7.98 6.31 -10.24
N HIS A 511 -8.08 7.06 -9.14
CA HIS A 511 -7.47 6.77 -7.85
C HIS A 511 -8.55 6.27 -6.90
N LEU A 512 -8.68 4.95 -6.79
CA LEU A 512 -9.62 4.31 -5.88
C LEU A 512 -8.92 4.01 -4.55
N ALA A 513 -9.41 4.58 -3.47
CA ALA A 513 -8.94 4.33 -2.11
C ALA A 513 -10.03 3.62 -1.30
N PHE A 514 -9.66 2.65 -0.48
CA PHE A 514 -10.51 2.08 0.57
C PHE A 514 -9.93 2.49 1.93
N LYS A 515 -10.77 2.91 2.87
CA LYS A 515 -10.45 2.96 4.31
C LYS A 515 -11.46 2.12 5.10
N GLY A 516 -10.99 1.24 5.98
CA GLY A 516 -11.90 0.41 6.77
C GLY A 516 -11.24 -0.84 7.36
N GLN A 517 -12.02 -1.90 7.53
CA GLN A 517 -11.52 -3.16 8.06
C GLN A 517 -10.83 -4.01 6.98
N LEU A 518 -9.59 -4.45 7.25
CA LEU A 518 -8.87 -5.48 6.49
C LEU A 518 -8.34 -6.54 7.45
N GLY A 519 -8.87 -7.76 7.38
CA GLY A 519 -8.58 -8.81 8.35
C GLY A 519 -8.93 -8.37 9.77
N ASN A 520 -7.93 -8.44 10.67
CA ASN A 520 -8.05 -8.03 12.07
C ASN A 520 -7.76 -6.53 12.30
N GLU A 521 -7.32 -5.78 11.28
CA GLU A 521 -7.01 -4.36 11.41
C GLU A 521 -8.22 -3.48 11.10
N GLN A 522 -8.50 -2.53 11.99
CA GLN A 522 -9.43 -1.44 11.74
C GLN A 522 -8.66 -0.22 11.22
N GLY A 523 -9.26 0.53 10.30
CA GLY A 523 -8.63 1.73 9.73
C GLY A 523 -7.50 1.44 8.73
N ALA A 524 -7.47 0.23 8.16
CA ALA A 524 -6.56 -0.10 7.08
C ALA A 524 -6.89 0.71 5.82
N VAL A 525 -5.87 0.98 4.99
CA VAL A 525 -6.01 1.75 3.76
C VAL A 525 -5.48 0.95 2.58
N ILE A 526 -6.26 0.88 1.50
CA ILE A 526 -5.90 0.18 0.26
C ILE A 526 -6.02 1.16 -0.90
N GLY A 527 -4.98 1.27 -1.73
CA GLY A 527 -4.96 2.12 -2.91
C GLY A 527 -4.94 1.34 -4.21
N ARG A 528 -5.67 1.81 -5.22
CA ARG A 528 -5.68 1.26 -6.58
C ARG A 528 -5.74 2.39 -7.59
N VAL A 529 -4.66 2.56 -8.35
CA VAL A 529 -4.53 3.55 -9.42
C VAL A 529 -4.74 2.87 -10.78
N ILE A 530 -5.65 3.39 -11.60
CA ILE A 530 -6.09 2.78 -12.86
C ILE A 530 -6.09 3.81 -13.97
N LYS A 531 -5.26 3.61 -14.99
CA LYS A 531 -5.27 4.45 -16.21
C LYS A 531 -6.41 4.05 -17.13
N SER A 532 -7.07 5.06 -17.70
CA SER A 532 -8.24 4.89 -18.57
C SER A 532 -7.92 5.28 -20.02
N PRO A 533 -8.45 4.55 -21.03
CA PRO A 533 -8.51 5.08 -22.39
C PRO A 533 -9.48 6.26 -22.45
N VAL A 534 -9.14 7.29 -23.23
CA VAL A 534 -10.02 8.45 -23.49
C VAL A 534 -10.28 8.53 -24.98
N LEU A 535 -11.54 8.69 -25.37
CA LEU A 535 -11.94 8.95 -26.74
C LEU A 535 -12.22 10.44 -26.96
N HIS A 536 -11.65 10.98 -28.03
CA HIS A 536 -11.86 12.36 -28.46
C HIS A 536 -12.93 12.46 -29.53
N SER A 537 -12.86 11.62 -30.56
CA SER A 537 -13.78 11.71 -31.71
C SER A 537 -13.81 10.44 -32.56
N VAL A 538 -14.80 10.38 -33.45
CA VAL A 538 -14.90 9.40 -34.54
C VAL A 538 -15.08 10.17 -35.85
N SER A 539 -14.30 9.83 -36.88
CA SER A 539 -14.36 10.49 -38.18
C SER A 539 -14.36 9.49 -39.34
N PRO A 540 -15.37 9.52 -40.24
CA PRO A 540 -16.63 10.25 -40.10
C PRO A 540 -17.43 9.80 -38.86
N ASP A 541 -18.26 10.68 -38.30
CA ASP A 541 -19.10 10.41 -37.12
C ASP A 541 -20.37 9.60 -37.46
N GLU A 542 -20.56 9.26 -38.74
CA GLU A 542 -21.59 8.38 -39.26
C GLU A 542 -21.03 7.49 -40.38
N GLY A 543 -21.57 6.29 -40.54
CA GLY A 543 -21.13 5.38 -41.59
C GLY A 543 -22.03 4.17 -41.75
N LYS A 544 -22.14 3.67 -42.98
CA LYS A 544 -22.82 2.39 -43.29
C LYS A 544 -21.85 1.23 -43.10
N GLU A 545 -22.38 0.01 -43.08
CA GLU A 545 -21.57 -1.21 -43.01
C GLU A 545 -20.41 -1.18 -44.02
N GLY A 546 -19.21 -1.48 -43.53
CA GLY A 546 -17.99 -1.52 -44.34
C GLY A 546 -17.30 -0.18 -44.58
N ASP A 547 -17.92 0.96 -44.25
CA ASP A 547 -17.25 2.27 -44.29
C ASP A 547 -16.08 2.29 -43.30
N VAL A 548 -15.00 2.97 -43.67
CA VAL A 548 -13.82 3.14 -42.81
C VAL A 548 -14.03 4.34 -41.91
N ILE A 549 -13.87 4.14 -40.61
CA ILE A 549 -13.89 5.20 -39.60
C ILE A 549 -12.58 5.22 -38.83
N THR A 550 -12.21 6.40 -38.37
CA THR A 550 -11.04 6.67 -37.55
C THR A 550 -11.52 7.10 -36.17
N ILE A 551 -11.16 6.36 -35.15
CA ILE A 551 -11.44 6.66 -33.74
C ILE A 551 -10.16 7.27 -33.17
N THR A 552 -10.24 8.52 -32.72
CA THR A 552 -9.10 9.23 -32.13
C THR A 552 -9.26 9.34 -30.63
N GLY A 553 -8.16 9.21 -29.89
CA GLY A 553 -8.17 9.25 -28.44
C GLY A 553 -6.76 9.26 -27.85
N ASN A 554 -6.66 8.96 -26.56
CA ASN A 554 -5.40 8.78 -25.85
C ASN A 554 -5.45 7.49 -25.01
N ASN A 555 -4.28 6.91 -24.75
CA ASN A 555 -4.14 5.66 -24.01
C ASN A 555 -5.02 4.53 -24.58
N LEU A 556 -5.20 4.52 -25.91
CA LEU A 556 -6.02 3.51 -26.58
C LEU A 556 -5.38 2.13 -26.39
N PRO A 557 -6.17 1.08 -26.09
CA PRO A 557 -5.62 -0.20 -25.62
C PRO A 557 -4.67 -0.82 -26.65
N MET A 558 -3.41 -1.13 -26.35
CA MET A 558 -2.49 -1.75 -27.33
C MET A 558 -2.16 -3.22 -26.95
N PRO A 559 -2.94 -4.23 -27.39
CA PRO A 559 -2.58 -5.62 -27.15
C PRO A 559 -1.67 -6.19 -28.27
N PRO A 560 -0.64 -6.97 -27.93
CA PRO A 560 0.16 -7.72 -28.91
C PRO A 560 -0.58 -8.91 -29.56
N THR A 561 -1.82 -9.23 -29.14
CA THR A 561 -2.49 -10.51 -29.48
C THR A 561 -3.99 -10.42 -29.83
N SER A 562 -4.60 -9.23 -29.92
CA SER A 562 -5.99 -9.12 -30.41
C SER A 562 -6.10 -8.19 -31.62
N ASP A 563 -6.26 -8.80 -32.80
CA ASP A 563 -6.38 -8.12 -34.11
C ASP A 563 -7.79 -7.55 -34.37
N TYR A 564 -8.58 -7.29 -33.34
CA TYR A 564 -9.99 -6.91 -33.52
C TYR A 564 -10.50 -5.89 -32.50
N VAL A 565 -11.42 -5.05 -32.96
CA VAL A 565 -12.22 -4.14 -32.12
C VAL A 565 -13.62 -4.73 -32.00
N ARG A 566 -14.26 -4.58 -30.84
CA ARG A 566 -15.62 -5.07 -30.60
C ARG A 566 -16.57 -3.89 -30.45
N PHE A 567 -17.58 -3.82 -31.29
CA PHE A 567 -18.73 -2.94 -31.08
C PHE A 567 -19.71 -3.68 -30.17
N GLN A 568 -19.81 -3.22 -28.93
CA GLN A 568 -20.61 -3.86 -27.90
C GLN A 568 -21.88 -3.05 -27.68
N HIS A 569 -22.95 -3.35 -28.43
CA HIS A 569 -24.31 -2.89 -28.07
C HIS A 569 -24.97 -3.82 -27.03
N ASN A 570 -24.47 -5.06 -26.94
CA ASN A 570 -24.85 -6.10 -25.99
C ASN A 570 -23.59 -6.87 -25.55
N LEU A 571 -23.30 -6.88 -24.25
CA LEU A 571 -22.14 -7.57 -23.67
C LEU A 571 -22.16 -9.09 -23.81
N THR A 572 -23.32 -9.68 -24.16
CA THR A 572 -23.43 -11.13 -24.40
C THR A 572 -23.08 -11.53 -25.83
N GLU A 573 -23.16 -10.62 -26.81
CA GLU A 573 -22.88 -10.90 -28.22
C GLU A 573 -22.15 -9.71 -28.89
N PRO A 574 -20.83 -9.54 -28.65
CA PRO A 574 -20.08 -8.43 -29.23
C PRO A 574 -19.83 -8.62 -30.73
N TYR A 575 -20.04 -7.58 -31.54
CA TYR A 575 -19.67 -7.61 -32.96
C TYR A 575 -18.20 -7.33 -33.14
N THR A 576 -17.49 -8.27 -33.74
CA THR A 576 -16.06 -8.14 -34.05
C THR A 576 -15.91 -7.41 -35.38
N VAL A 577 -15.18 -6.30 -35.40
CA VAL A 577 -14.86 -5.56 -36.63
C VAL A 577 -13.45 -5.85 -37.13
N GLU A 578 -13.28 -5.68 -38.43
CA GLU A 578 -11.98 -5.68 -39.09
C GLU A 578 -11.17 -4.45 -38.63
N LEU A 579 -10.04 -4.71 -37.97
CA LEU A 579 -9.06 -3.70 -37.59
C LEU A 579 -8.12 -3.42 -38.77
N LEU A 580 -8.04 -2.16 -39.21
CA LEU A 580 -7.17 -1.75 -40.32
C LEU A 580 -5.81 -1.26 -39.80
N SER A 581 -5.81 -0.41 -38.78
CA SER A 581 -4.61 0.04 -38.09
C SER A 581 -4.94 0.49 -36.68
N LYS A 582 -3.90 0.54 -35.84
CA LYS A 582 -4.02 0.94 -34.46
C LYS A 582 -2.73 1.53 -33.92
N THR A 583 -2.86 2.62 -33.17
CA THR A 583 -1.84 3.21 -32.30
C THR A 583 -2.46 3.41 -30.92
N ASP A 584 -1.67 3.98 -30.01
CA ASP A 584 -2.10 4.48 -28.71
C ASP A 584 -3.03 5.71 -28.78
N THR A 585 -3.16 6.31 -29.97
CA THR A 585 -3.96 7.54 -30.21
C THR A 585 -5.01 7.40 -31.31
N GLU A 586 -4.94 6.35 -32.13
CA GLU A 586 -5.81 6.15 -33.27
C GLU A 586 -6.20 4.67 -33.44
N ILE A 587 -7.47 4.40 -33.72
CA ILE A 587 -7.98 3.09 -34.14
C ILE A 587 -8.72 3.27 -35.45
N ILE A 588 -8.26 2.62 -36.52
CA ILE A 588 -8.94 2.62 -37.82
C ILE A 588 -9.63 1.27 -38.02
N VAL A 589 -10.95 1.30 -38.19
CA VAL A 589 -11.80 0.11 -38.31
C VAL A 589 -12.86 0.30 -39.41
N LYS A 590 -13.47 -0.80 -39.84
CA LYS A 590 -14.70 -0.73 -40.64
C LYS A 590 -15.94 -0.78 -39.74
N VAL A 591 -16.98 -0.04 -40.10
CA VAL A 591 -18.30 -0.13 -39.45
C VAL A 591 -18.82 -1.58 -39.59
N PRO A 592 -19.21 -2.25 -38.48
CA PRO A 592 -19.66 -3.63 -38.52
C PRO A 592 -20.99 -3.77 -39.28
N ASN A 593 -21.33 -5.00 -39.64
CA ASN A 593 -22.67 -5.32 -40.10
C ASN A 593 -23.70 -4.85 -39.07
N THR A 594 -24.64 -4.02 -39.52
CA THR A 594 -25.61 -3.36 -38.66
C THR A 594 -26.79 -4.28 -38.28
N ALA A 595 -26.81 -5.54 -38.76
CA ALA A 595 -27.74 -6.61 -38.36
C ALA A 595 -27.60 -6.94 -36.88
N GLY A 596 -28.44 -6.26 -36.10
CA GLY A 596 -28.52 -6.37 -34.66
C GLY A 596 -27.73 -5.33 -33.88
N LEU A 597 -27.20 -4.26 -34.51
CA LEU A 597 -26.89 -3.00 -33.80
C LEU A 597 -28.20 -2.40 -33.29
N LYS A 598 -28.70 -2.93 -32.18
CA LYS A 598 -29.89 -2.42 -31.52
C LYS A 598 -29.50 -1.13 -30.79
N LYS A 599 -29.91 0.00 -31.37
CA LYS A 599 -30.00 1.34 -30.79
C LYS A 599 -28.65 2.10 -30.69
N PRO A 600 -28.39 3.10 -31.55
CA PRO A 600 -27.65 4.27 -31.12
C PRO A 600 -28.61 5.06 -30.22
N GLY A 601 -28.24 5.21 -28.96
CA GLY A 601 -29.10 5.93 -28.03
C GLY A 601 -28.60 5.95 -26.60
N TYR A 602 -27.66 5.08 -26.23
CA TYR A 602 -27.17 5.01 -24.86
C TYR A 602 -25.65 4.99 -24.82
N GLY A 603 -25.05 6.18 -24.78
CA GLY A 603 -23.64 6.36 -24.44
C GLY A 603 -22.64 6.10 -25.55
N GLY A 604 -22.94 6.43 -26.82
CA GLY A 604 -21.95 6.52 -27.89
C GLY A 604 -21.11 5.26 -28.17
N LEU A 605 -20.06 5.41 -28.97
CA LEU A 605 -18.97 4.45 -29.11
C LEU A 605 -18.08 4.54 -27.87
N ARG A 606 -17.68 3.37 -27.35
CA ARG A 606 -16.67 3.23 -26.30
C ARG A 606 -15.63 2.21 -26.71
N VAL A 607 -14.41 2.39 -26.19
CA VAL A 607 -13.37 1.36 -26.22
C VAL A 607 -13.13 0.87 -24.81
N SER A 608 -12.69 -0.38 -24.64
CA SER A 608 -12.26 -0.87 -23.34
C SER A 608 -10.85 -1.41 -23.41
N ASN A 609 -10.06 -1.09 -22.38
CA ASN A 609 -8.81 -1.78 -22.10
C ASN A 609 -9.11 -3.02 -21.27
N VAL A 610 -8.57 -4.17 -21.68
CA VAL A 610 -8.69 -5.43 -20.94
C VAL A 610 -7.32 -5.80 -20.41
N SER A 611 -7.15 -5.77 -19.09
CA SER A 611 -5.86 -6.10 -18.47
C SER A 611 -5.56 -7.59 -18.56
N ALA A 612 -4.30 -7.99 -18.34
CA ALA A 612 -3.89 -9.39 -18.35
C ALA A 612 -4.63 -10.25 -17.29
N VAL A 613 -5.13 -9.61 -16.23
CA VAL A 613 -5.89 -10.25 -15.16
C VAL A 613 -7.42 -10.15 -15.36
N GLY A 614 -7.88 -9.61 -16.50
CA GLY A 614 -9.28 -9.63 -16.90
C GLY A 614 -10.11 -8.40 -16.49
N GLU A 615 -9.49 -7.36 -15.94
CA GLU A 615 -10.16 -6.08 -15.64
C GLU A 615 -10.56 -5.39 -16.93
N LYS A 616 -11.76 -4.79 -16.97
CA LYS A 616 -12.28 -4.07 -18.14
C LYS A 616 -12.50 -2.60 -17.81
N ILE A 617 -11.68 -1.73 -18.38
CA ILE A 617 -11.75 -0.28 -18.17
C ILE A 617 -12.29 0.39 -19.43
N TYR A 618 -13.51 0.92 -19.36
CA TYR A 618 -14.14 1.60 -20.49
C TYR A 618 -13.72 3.06 -20.60
N SER A 619 -13.61 3.55 -21.83
CA SER A 619 -13.48 4.96 -22.14
C SER A 619 -14.78 5.71 -21.89
N ASN A 620 -14.68 7.04 -21.88
CA ASN A 620 -15.82 7.92 -22.10
C ASN A 620 -16.52 7.60 -23.44
N PRO A 621 -17.82 7.92 -23.54
CA PRO A 621 -18.59 7.73 -24.76
C PRO A 621 -18.31 8.84 -25.78
N VAL A 622 -18.21 8.50 -27.08
CA VAL A 622 -18.21 9.50 -28.17
C VAL A 622 -19.34 9.22 -29.17
N PRO A 623 -20.01 10.24 -29.75
CA PRO A 623 -21.12 9.99 -30.66
C PRO A 623 -20.67 9.27 -31.93
N PHE A 624 -21.42 8.25 -32.32
CA PHE A 624 -21.27 7.59 -33.62
C PHE A 624 -22.64 7.11 -34.10
N TYR A 625 -22.97 7.37 -35.37
CA TYR A 625 -24.28 7.09 -35.94
C TYR A 625 -24.18 6.05 -37.08
N PRO A 626 -24.41 4.75 -36.79
CA PRO A 626 -24.52 3.75 -37.84
C PRO A 626 -25.68 4.07 -38.78
N ILE A 627 -25.42 3.99 -40.08
CA ILE A 627 -26.41 4.18 -41.14
C ILE A 627 -26.99 2.82 -41.52
N ALA A 628 -28.31 2.68 -41.36
CA ALA A 628 -29.06 1.58 -41.95
C ALA A 628 -29.39 1.93 -43.40
N GLN A 629 -29.18 0.95 -44.29
CA GLN A 629 -29.51 1.07 -45.68
C GLN A 629 -30.90 0.46 -45.92
N GLY A 630 -31.60 0.94 -46.94
CA GLY A 630 -32.90 0.43 -47.30
C GLY A 630 -33.35 0.93 -48.64
N GLU A 631 -34.57 0.60 -49.02
CA GLU A 631 -35.17 1.02 -50.29
C GLU A 631 -36.62 1.48 -50.09
N VAL A 632 -37.00 2.52 -50.82
CA VAL A 632 -38.40 2.97 -50.97
C VAL A 632 -38.89 2.56 -52.34
N THR A 633 -39.97 1.79 -52.39
CA THR A 633 -40.56 1.26 -53.63
C THR A 633 -41.95 1.82 -53.84
N ASN A 634 -42.21 2.39 -55.02
CA ASN A 634 -43.56 2.76 -55.44
C ASN A 634 -44.25 1.57 -56.12
N THR A 635 -45.18 0.95 -55.41
CA THR A 635 -46.01 -0.16 -55.89
C THR A 635 -47.33 0.30 -56.55
N GLY A 636 -47.58 1.61 -56.54
CA GLY A 636 -48.76 2.26 -57.09
C GLY A 636 -48.75 2.46 -58.61
N GLN A 637 -49.75 3.19 -59.12
CA GLN A 637 -49.93 3.47 -60.56
C GLN A 637 -49.57 4.89 -60.99
N SER A 638 -49.31 5.80 -60.05
CA SER A 638 -48.95 7.20 -60.28
C SER A 638 -47.55 7.51 -59.76
N THR A 639 -46.93 8.54 -60.32
CA THR A 639 -45.69 9.11 -59.79
C THR A 639 -45.98 9.83 -58.47
N ILE A 640 -45.15 9.60 -57.45
CA ILE A 640 -45.31 10.19 -56.10
C ILE A 640 -44.03 10.91 -55.65
N ASP A 641 -44.19 11.87 -54.75
CA ASP A 641 -43.09 12.42 -53.94
C ASP A 641 -43.22 11.85 -52.53
N VAL A 642 -42.10 11.43 -51.91
CA VAL A 642 -42.04 10.85 -50.57
C VAL A 642 -41.12 11.68 -49.69
N THR A 643 -41.59 12.06 -48.50
CA THR A 643 -40.80 12.71 -47.44
C THR A 643 -40.70 11.78 -46.25
N ILE A 644 -39.47 11.44 -45.85
CA ILE A 644 -39.17 10.63 -44.65
C ILE A 644 -38.63 11.56 -43.58
N THR A 645 -39.28 11.60 -42.41
CA THR A 645 -38.94 12.49 -41.29
C THR A 645 -38.67 11.68 -40.02
N ALA A 646 -37.60 12.01 -39.31
CA ALA A 646 -37.36 11.47 -37.98
C ALA A 646 -38.31 12.13 -36.98
N ASN A 647 -39.08 11.34 -36.21
CA ASN A 647 -40.08 11.87 -35.29
C ASN A 647 -39.57 11.95 -33.85
N ALA A 648 -38.85 10.91 -33.42
CA ALA A 648 -38.30 10.79 -32.07
C ALA A 648 -37.21 9.70 -32.04
N PRO A 649 -36.26 9.78 -31.10
CA PRO A 649 -35.40 8.66 -30.75
C PRO A 649 -36.22 7.42 -30.29
N ILE A 650 -35.68 6.21 -30.49
CA ILE A 650 -36.39 4.94 -30.19
C ILE A 650 -36.54 4.69 -28.68
N VAL A 651 -35.72 5.28 -27.80
CA VAL A 651 -35.85 5.14 -26.34
C VAL A 651 -35.31 6.37 -25.57
N GLY A 652 -36.01 6.79 -24.51
CA GLY A 652 -35.50 7.48 -23.32
C GLY A 652 -35.20 8.98 -23.36
N ASP A 653 -34.81 9.54 -24.50
CA ASP A 653 -34.44 10.94 -24.57
C ASP A 653 -35.49 11.75 -25.34
N ASN A 654 -36.42 12.36 -24.60
CA ASN A 654 -37.45 13.20 -25.20
C ASN A 654 -36.92 14.57 -25.66
N ASN A 655 -35.65 14.96 -25.46
CA ASN A 655 -35.24 16.35 -25.70
C ASN A 655 -33.78 16.69 -26.10
N GLN A 656 -32.79 15.78 -26.22
CA GLN A 656 -31.40 16.23 -26.46
C GLN A 656 -30.70 15.78 -27.76
N LEU A 657 -31.07 14.66 -28.38
CA LEU A 657 -30.48 14.30 -29.69
C LEU A 657 -31.05 15.14 -30.84
N PRO A 658 -30.22 15.82 -31.65
CA PRO A 658 -30.70 16.53 -32.84
C PRO A 658 -31.35 15.53 -33.81
N LEU A 659 -32.55 15.87 -34.30
CA LEU A 659 -33.25 15.04 -35.27
C LEU A 659 -32.48 15.05 -36.61
N PRO A 660 -32.28 13.88 -37.24
CA PRO A 660 -31.75 13.78 -38.59
C PRO A 660 -32.57 14.61 -39.58
N SER A 661 -31.90 15.15 -40.61
CA SER A 661 -32.58 15.85 -41.70
C SER A 661 -33.56 14.93 -42.42
N SER A 662 -34.73 15.45 -42.81
CA SER A 662 -35.70 14.68 -43.60
C SER A 662 -35.11 14.29 -44.96
N VAL A 663 -35.39 13.07 -45.39
CA VAL A 663 -35.06 12.58 -46.73
C VAL A 663 -36.23 12.88 -47.66
N ASN A 664 -35.98 13.57 -48.77
CA ASN A 664 -37.00 13.90 -49.76
C ASN A 664 -36.70 13.18 -51.07
N ILE A 665 -37.67 12.41 -51.56
CA ILE A 665 -37.64 11.69 -52.82
C ILE A 665 -38.69 12.32 -53.72
N THR A 666 -38.29 12.86 -54.86
CA THR A 666 -39.20 13.51 -55.81
C THR A 666 -39.34 12.70 -57.09
N GLY A 667 -40.57 12.62 -57.61
CA GLY A 667 -40.85 11.99 -58.90
C GLY A 667 -40.64 10.47 -58.95
N LEU A 668 -40.89 9.74 -57.86
CA LEU A 668 -40.74 8.29 -57.81
C LEU A 668 -41.79 7.60 -58.71
N ALA A 669 -41.36 7.07 -59.85
CA ALA A 669 -42.23 6.48 -60.86
C ALA A 669 -42.86 5.14 -60.40
N PRO A 670 -44.02 4.75 -60.96
CA PRO A 670 -44.63 3.44 -60.72
C PRO A 670 -43.65 2.27 -60.96
N GLY A 671 -43.51 1.38 -59.99
CA GLY A 671 -42.61 0.23 -60.01
C GLY A 671 -41.13 0.54 -59.80
N ALA A 672 -40.77 1.81 -59.52
CA ALA A 672 -39.38 2.18 -59.22
C ALA A 672 -39.05 2.01 -57.73
N SER A 673 -37.82 1.58 -57.46
CA SER A 673 -37.23 1.51 -56.13
C SER A 673 -36.04 2.47 -56.06
N LEU A 674 -35.91 3.21 -54.95
CA LEU A 674 -34.77 4.08 -54.70
C LEU A 674 -34.13 3.76 -53.35
N PRO A 675 -32.79 3.71 -53.28
CA PRO A 675 -32.10 3.49 -52.02
C PRO A 675 -32.27 4.68 -51.08
N VAL A 676 -32.39 4.40 -49.79
CA VAL A 676 -32.46 5.37 -48.71
C VAL A 676 -31.49 4.98 -47.60
N ASN A 677 -30.86 5.98 -46.99
CA ASN A 677 -29.97 5.83 -45.85
C ASN A 677 -30.60 6.55 -44.66
N LEU A 678 -30.83 5.83 -43.56
CA LEU A 678 -31.40 6.39 -42.33
C LEU A 678 -30.44 6.14 -41.17
N LYS A 679 -30.30 7.12 -40.26
CA LYS A 679 -29.58 6.91 -39.01
C LYS A 679 -30.34 5.87 -38.19
N THR A 680 -29.65 4.87 -37.69
CA THR A 680 -30.25 3.92 -36.74
C THR A 680 -30.72 4.66 -35.47
N GLY A 681 -31.61 4.08 -34.68
CA GLY A 681 -32.02 4.62 -33.36
C GLY A 681 -33.06 5.73 -33.34
N TYR A 682 -33.58 6.12 -34.50
CA TYR A 682 -34.73 7.03 -34.62
C TYR A 682 -35.95 6.29 -35.18
N ASN A 683 -37.13 6.71 -34.73
CA ASN A 683 -38.41 6.35 -35.32
C ASN A 683 -38.69 7.30 -36.48
N TYR A 684 -38.77 6.78 -37.71
CA TYR A 684 -39.11 7.60 -38.87
C TYR A 684 -40.56 7.41 -39.31
N THR A 685 -41.12 8.45 -39.93
CA THR A 685 -42.40 8.42 -40.64
C THR A 685 -42.12 8.78 -42.08
N ALA A 686 -42.80 8.10 -43.00
CA ALA A 686 -42.78 8.43 -44.41
C ALA A 686 -44.17 8.93 -44.81
N ALA A 687 -44.22 10.05 -45.55
CA ALA A 687 -45.44 10.63 -46.07
C ALA A 687 -45.30 10.83 -47.58
N ALA A 688 -46.32 10.49 -48.36
CA ALA A 688 -46.34 10.72 -49.80
C ALA A 688 -47.37 11.79 -50.19
N ASN A 689 -47.17 12.45 -51.33
CA ASN A 689 -48.07 13.49 -51.84
C ASN A 689 -49.39 12.97 -52.48
N SER A 690 -49.81 11.74 -52.17
CA SER A 690 -50.98 11.05 -52.71
C SER A 690 -52.02 10.80 -51.62
N SER A 691 -53.32 10.92 -51.94
CA SER A 691 -54.42 10.67 -51.01
C SER A 691 -54.77 9.19 -50.81
N ASP A 692 -54.18 8.29 -51.62
CA ASP A 692 -54.41 6.84 -51.58
C ASP A 692 -53.35 6.09 -50.73
N THR A 693 -52.37 6.80 -50.17
CA THR A 693 -51.38 6.18 -49.30
C THR A 693 -51.97 5.89 -47.93
N GLN A 694 -51.87 4.63 -47.48
CA GLN A 694 -52.00 4.36 -46.06
C GLN A 694 -50.88 5.12 -45.35
N ASP A 695 -51.25 6.17 -44.61
CA ASP A 695 -50.41 6.65 -43.54
C ASP A 695 -50.17 5.49 -42.57
N ILE A 696 -48.92 5.39 -42.08
CA ILE A 696 -48.44 4.62 -40.92
C ILE A 696 -47.78 3.27 -41.25
N GLU A 697 -46.46 3.19 -41.03
CA GLU A 697 -45.91 2.49 -39.87
C GLU A 697 -44.57 3.13 -39.54
N ILE A 698 -44.28 3.32 -38.26
CA ILE A 698 -43.00 3.87 -37.81
C ILE A 698 -41.89 2.99 -38.41
N LEU A 699 -41.08 3.54 -39.32
CA LEU A 699 -39.90 2.83 -39.81
C LEU A 699 -38.94 2.71 -38.63
N LYS A 700 -38.63 1.46 -38.27
CA LYS A 700 -37.63 1.11 -37.26
C LYS A 700 -36.45 0.48 -37.98
N PRO A 701 -35.51 1.27 -38.52
CA PRO A 701 -34.27 0.73 -39.07
C PRO A 701 -33.45 0.11 -37.93
N GLY A 702 -33.73 -1.17 -37.65
CA GLY A 702 -32.98 -2.01 -36.71
C GLY A 702 -32.24 -3.16 -37.40
N GLU A 703 -32.39 -3.26 -38.72
CA GLU A 703 -31.75 -4.21 -39.63
C GLU A 703 -30.94 -3.41 -40.67
N PRO A 704 -29.86 -3.98 -41.25
CA PRO A 704 -28.99 -3.31 -42.20
C PRO A 704 -29.71 -2.93 -43.49
N ASP A 705 -30.78 -3.67 -43.79
CA ASP A 705 -31.64 -3.54 -44.95
C ASP A 705 -33.10 -3.45 -44.49
N PHE A 706 -33.84 -2.48 -45.01
CA PHE A 706 -35.30 -2.42 -44.89
C PHE A 706 -35.93 -2.02 -46.22
N ILE A 707 -37.11 -2.56 -46.53
CA ILE A 707 -37.87 -2.19 -47.73
C ILE A 707 -39.17 -1.52 -47.28
N PHE A 708 -39.43 -0.33 -47.79
CA PHE A 708 -40.67 0.40 -47.58
C PHE A 708 -41.45 0.47 -48.89
N GLU A 709 -42.68 -0.06 -48.89
CA GLU A 709 -43.55 -0.09 -50.06
C GLU A 709 -44.66 0.96 -49.93
N VAL A 710 -44.84 1.78 -50.96
CA VAL A 710 -45.89 2.81 -51.04
C VAL A 710 -46.86 2.45 -52.16
N GLN A 711 -48.16 2.45 -51.88
CA GLN A 711 -49.23 2.13 -52.84
C GLN A 711 -49.83 3.38 -53.48
#